data_AF-A0A9C9N765-F1
#
_entry.id   AF-A0A9C9N765-F1
#
_cell.length_a   1.000
_cell.length_b   1.000
_cell.length_c   1.000
_cell.angle_alpha   90.00
_cell.angle_beta   90.00
_cell.angle_gamma   90.00
#
_symmetry.space_group_name_H-M   'P 1'
#
loop_
_entity.id
_entity.type
_entity.pdbx_description
1 polymer ?
#
loop_
_entity_poly.entity_id
_entity_poly.type
_entity_poly.pdbx_seq_one_letter_code
_entity_poly.pdbx_strand_id
1 'polypeptide(L)'
;MTETRTLQVNWPDGLKLRAKPEPMDTSYTGIKVPHRTEVEAIGDPHQYDARFWFQKVCTPEGDEGWLTYRDGDTILLTPLDILSFAGPSVEAGGRLQVAWEQGLRMRAQPEPSMASFTGVLVPDGALVTPLGEPSYHPEGYVFQRVRTSDDRVGWLTRSYNDTVYLVEEDRVEDQPGAETESGTLWVQWLDGLKLRERPEPSMASFTGVVVPYGAKVIALGAPQEYDGYTFQQVRLTDGMVGWLTLKADGAVYLGEKQPDLTTKPVKLAQVSPAAGPWAEMRGVPGGAVEWWIGGGVPLRVVNPNEAGAKIGHAGQWIEVETPAFKRGFVGAQYLKPFTSAGPRPPLRRGESPYIYGVHDRYDRKVLTSVGTTGWVLFTHGIGTDFQGAGGDRSTYYEWERDGFGVIARLNHGYGSSGTIPEPHQYDAFARTCAVFVERSIDPADPQGGCHIWIIGNEMNNPREYPGNDEGRGGHPITPENYADCFNRVYRAIKQVYQNAPGLSPADATVVLGAVDPYNAVAGCNGDWFTRSLRHIEALDGIALHAYTHGTDPQLVASKKLFGDEHKPPKRFPDKGLSWQYYNFYAYRTFMDLIPAQWRHVPVFITETDQVQKDWANANTGWVQEMYAEVDRWNRDPHHQPIYCSLLFRWEAFDGWQIKDKGGVLDDLKAAAQKKYKWTS
;
A
#
# COMPACT_ATOMS: atom_id res chain seq x y z
N MET A 1 -3.42 45.22 -21.40
CA MET A 1 -2.78 43.92 -21.63
C MET A 1 -2.76 43.23 -20.29
N THR A 2 -3.66 42.28 -20.08
CA THR A 2 -3.75 41.47 -18.86
C THR A 2 -2.51 40.58 -18.79
N GLU A 3 -1.72 40.68 -17.72
CA GLU A 3 -0.58 39.80 -17.47
C GLU A 3 -1.08 38.35 -17.42
N THR A 4 -0.67 37.54 -18.40
CA THR A 4 -0.84 36.10 -18.37
C THR A 4 0.12 35.52 -17.34
N ARG A 5 -0.41 34.80 -16.35
CA ARG A 5 0.35 34.23 -15.25
C ARG A 5 0.59 32.75 -15.52
N THR A 6 1.85 32.30 -15.57
CA THR A 6 2.13 30.88 -15.78
C THR A 6 2.03 30.12 -14.45
N LEU A 7 1.33 29.00 -14.43
CA LEU A 7 1.16 28.15 -13.25
C LEU A 7 1.69 26.74 -13.54
N GLN A 8 2.21 26.07 -12.52
CA GLN A 8 2.65 24.67 -12.62
C GLN A 8 1.67 23.74 -11.90
N VAL A 9 1.34 22.62 -12.55
CA VAL A 9 0.54 21.53 -11.96
C VAL A 9 1.34 20.78 -10.91
N ASN A 10 0.94 20.87 -9.65
CA ASN A 10 1.66 20.32 -8.50
C ASN A 10 0.93 19.14 -7.83
N TRP A 11 0.08 18.45 -8.60
CA TRP A 11 -0.53 17.20 -8.19
C TRP A 11 0.15 16.01 -8.90
N PRO A 12 0.69 15.00 -8.19
CA PRO A 12 1.41 13.88 -8.79
C PRO A 12 0.63 13.09 -9.83
N ASP A 13 -0.70 12.96 -9.68
CA ASP A 13 -1.52 12.25 -10.67
C ASP A 13 -1.87 13.12 -11.88
N GLY A 14 -1.55 14.42 -11.87
CA GLY A 14 -2.05 15.40 -12.82
C GLY A 14 -3.50 15.81 -12.57
N LEU A 15 -3.93 16.92 -13.16
CA LEU A 15 -5.23 17.54 -12.93
C LEU A 15 -6.18 17.32 -14.10
N LYS A 16 -7.47 17.11 -13.82
CA LYS A 16 -8.52 17.01 -14.83
C LYS A 16 -8.83 18.40 -15.40
N LEU A 17 -8.72 18.59 -16.71
CA LEU A 17 -9.19 19.79 -17.41
C LEU A 17 -10.72 19.74 -17.52
N ARG A 18 -11.40 20.82 -17.11
CA ARG A 18 -12.86 20.86 -17.01
C ARG A 18 -13.48 21.95 -17.86
N ALA A 19 -14.65 21.69 -18.43
CA ALA A 19 -15.43 22.67 -19.18
C ALA A 19 -16.07 23.72 -18.24
N LYS A 20 -16.27 23.38 -16.97
CA LYS A 20 -16.85 24.24 -15.92
C LYS A 20 -16.04 24.15 -14.62
N PRO A 21 -15.99 25.22 -13.80
CA PRO A 21 -15.25 25.23 -12.54
C PRO A 21 -16.00 24.51 -11.41
N GLU A 22 -16.25 23.22 -11.59
CA GLU A 22 -16.99 22.37 -10.64
C GLU A 22 -16.37 20.97 -10.56
N PRO A 23 -16.34 20.32 -9.39
CA PRO A 23 -15.61 19.06 -9.19
C PRO A 23 -16.31 17.82 -9.80
N MET A 24 -17.47 17.96 -10.44
CA MET A 24 -18.28 16.85 -10.97
C MET A 24 -17.66 16.21 -12.22
N ASP A 25 -17.76 14.89 -12.39
CA ASP A 25 -17.20 14.23 -13.59
C ASP A 25 -17.87 14.64 -14.90
N THR A 26 -19.09 15.18 -14.86
CA THR A 26 -19.78 15.75 -16.03
C THR A 26 -19.11 16.99 -16.59
N SER A 27 -18.26 17.68 -15.81
CA SER A 27 -17.49 18.83 -16.27
C SER A 27 -16.16 18.41 -16.89
N TYR A 28 -15.74 17.16 -16.79
CA TYR A 28 -14.44 16.70 -17.29
C TYR A 28 -14.42 16.67 -18.82
N THR A 29 -13.42 17.31 -19.45
CA THR A 29 -13.29 17.35 -20.91
C THR A 29 -12.70 16.08 -21.51
N GLY A 30 -12.25 15.14 -20.67
CA GLY A 30 -11.49 13.96 -21.09
C GLY A 30 -9.97 14.18 -21.14
N ILE A 31 -9.49 15.41 -20.88
CA ILE A 31 -8.07 15.77 -20.95
C ILE A 31 -7.48 15.87 -19.53
N LYS A 32 -6.47 15.05 -19.23
CA LYS A 32 -5.73 15.12 -17.96
C LYS A 32 -4.40 15.82 -18.18
N VAL A 33 -4.17 16.93 -17.48
CA VAL A 33 -2.94 17.72 -17.54
C VAL A 33 -1.92 17.11 -16.58
N PRO A 34 -0.76 16.61 -17.04
CA PRO A 34 0.22 15.91 -16.20
C PRO A 34 0.83 16.77 -15.07
N HIS A 35 1.42 16.08 -14.10
CA HIS A 35 2.24 16.71 -13.06
C HIS A 35 3.43 17.46 -13.67
N ARG A 36 3.76 18.64 -13.12
CA ARG A 36 4.77 19.60 -13.57
C ARG A 36 4.52 20.27 -14.91
N THR A 37 3.39 20.01 -15.56
CA THR A 37 2.99 20.76 -16.75
C THR A 37 2.77 22.23 -16.39
N GLU A 38 3.36 23.11 -17.19
CA GLU A 38 3.15 24.56 -17.10
C GLU A 38 1.92 24.92 -17.92
N VAL A 39 1.02 25.72 -17.34
CA VAL A 39 -0.24 26.15 -17.96
C VAL A 39 -0.39 27.65 -17.80
N GLU A 40 -0.97 28.32 -18.79
CA GLU A 40 -1.19 29.76 -18.73
C GLU A 40 -2.53 30.06 -18.05
N ALA A 41 -2.55 30.84 -16.98
CA ALA A 41 -3.79 31.27 -16.35
C ALA A 41 -4.53 32.30 -17.24
N ILE A 42 -5.78 32.00 -17.57
CA ILE A 42 -6.67 32.87 -18.35
C ILE A 42 -7.77 33.42 -17.42
N GLY A 43 -7.46 34.46 -16.67
CA GLY A 43 -8.40 35.13 -15.75
C GLY A 43 -8.21 34.74 -14.29
N ASP A 44 -9.13 35.16 -13.42
CA ASP A 44 -9.02 34.98 -11.97
C ASP A 44 -9.50 33.58 -11.51
N PRO A 45 -8.95 33.04 -10.40
CA PRO A 45 -9.48 31.85 -9.75
C PRO A 45 -10.97 31.99 -9.36
N HIS A 46 -11.76 30.97 -9.65
CA HIS A 46 -13.16 30.86 -9.27
C HIS A 46 -13.32 29.97 -8.03
N GLN A 47 -13.91 30.51 -6.97
CA GLN A 47 -14.30 29.73 -5.81
C GLN A 47 -15.63 29.02 -6.08
N TYR A 48 -15.63 27.68 -6.02
CA TYR A 48 -16.86 26.88 -6.15
C TYR A 48 -17.56 26.75 -4.79
N ASP A 49 -16.81 26.34 -3.75
CA ASP A 49 -17.30 26.25 -2.36
C ASP A 49 -16.15 26.53 -1.35
N ALA A 50 -16.35 26.22 -0.07
CA ALA A 50 -15.34 26.41 0.97
C ALA A 50 -14.08 25.54 0.77
N ARG A 51 -14.18 24.47 -0.02
CA ARG A 51 -13.15 23.46 -0.26
C ARG A 51 -12.47 23.64 -1.62
N PHE A 52 -13.23 23.90 -2.69
CA PHE A 52 -12.71 23.90 -4.06
C PHE A 52 -12.60 25.29 -4.69
N TRP A 53 -11.42 25.56 -5.23
CA TRP A 53 -11.18 26.68 -6.15
C TRP A 53 -10.66 26.14 -7.48
N PHE A 54 -11.02 26.80 -8.58
CA PHE A 54 -10.63 26.43 -9.92
C PHE A 54 -9.97 27.60 -10.62
N GLN A 55 -8.93 27.34 -11.40
CA GLN A 55 -8.28 28.33 -12.25
C GLN A 55 -8.59 27.98 -13.70
N LYS A 56 -9.03 28.98 -14.47
CA LYS A 56 -9.14 28.82 -15.92
C LYS A 56 -7.76 28.93 -16.54
N VAL A 57 -7.41 28.00 -17.42
CA VAL A 57 -6.07 27.89 -18.01
C VAL A 57 -6.10 27.58 -19.51
N CYS A 58 -5.01 27.91 -20.19
CA CYS A 58 -4.58 27.34 -21.47
C CYS A 58 -3.50 26.28 -21.21
N THR A 59 -3.64 25.09 -21.78
CA THR A 59 -2.58 24.08 -21.79
C THR A 59 -1.53 24.37 -22.89
N PRO A 60 -0.31 23.79 -22.82
CA PRO A 60 0.68 23.91 -23.90
C PRO A 60 0.18 23.42 -25.27
N GLU A 61 -0.75 22.47 -25.27
CA GLU A 61 -1.39 21.91 -26.46
C GLU A 61 -2.48 22.83 -27.04
N GLY A 62 -2.80 23.95 -26.36
CA GLY A 62 -3.79 24.95 -26.79
C GLY A 62 -5.22 24.68 -26.31
N ASP A 63 -5.43 23.67 -25.45
CA ASP A 63 -6.75 23.39 -24.87
C ASP A 63 -7.05 24.35 -23.72
N GLU A 64 -8.21 25.02 -23.77
CA GLU A 64 -8.72 25.86 -22.69
C GLU A 64 -9.69 25.10 -21.77
N GLY A 65 -9.54 25.30 -20.46
CA GLY A 65 -10.48 24.75 -19.48
C GLY A 65 -10.16 25.16 -18.05
N TRP A 66 -10.79 24.51 -17.09
CA TRP A 66 -10.65 24.77 -15.67
C TRP A 66 -9.88 23.63 -15.00
N LEU A 67 -8.79 23.96 -14.32
CA LEU A 67 -8.06 23.04 -13.45
C LEU A 67 -8.37 23.36 -11.99
N THR A 68 -8.37 22.35 -11.13
CA THR A 68 -8.50 22.58 -9.69
C THR A 68 -7.27 23.33 -9.20
N TYR A 69 -7.49 24.55 -8.71
CA TYR A 69 -6.46 25.41 -8.13
C TYR A 69 -6.21 25.05 -6.67
N ARG A 70 -7.28 24.79 -5.90
CA ARG A 70 -7.25 24.43 -4.48
C ARG A 70 -8.29 23.36 -4.15
N ASP A 71 -7.93 22.42 -3.29
CA ASP A 71 -8.82 21.45 -2.62
C ASP A 71 -8.53 21.43 -1.11
N GLY A 72 -9.46 21.96 -0.32
CA GLY A 72 -9.27 22.16 1.12
C GLY A 72 -8.12 23.12 1.36
N ASP A 73 -7.08 22.71 2.07
CA ASP A 73 -5.85 23.50 2.25
C ASP A 73 -4.74 23.15 1.24
N THR A 74 -5.03 22.27 0.29
CA THR A 74 -4.07 21.81 -0.72
C THR A 74 -4.10 22.74 -1.93
N ILE A 75 -2.97 23.37 -2.26
CA ILE A 75 -2.80 24.14 -3.50
C ILE A 75 -2.24 23.20 -4.58
N LEU A 76 -2.95 23.11 -5.71
CA LEU A 76 -2.65 22.16 -6.79
C LEU A 76 -2.08 22.84 -8.04
N LEU A 77 -2.18 24.17 -8.12
CA LEU A 77 -1.58 25.00 -9.15
C LEU A 77 -0.76 26.11 -8.50
N THR A 78 0.53 26.18 -8.79
CA THR A 78 1.41 27.19 -8.19
C THR A 78 1.97 28.13 -9.26
N PRO A 79 1.89 29.45 -9.04
CA PRO A 79 2.48 30.44 -9.94
C PRO A 79 3.99 30.30 -10.10
N LEU A 80 4.46 30.31 -11.35
CA LEU A 80 5.88 30.28 -11.70
C LEU A 80 6.57 31.61 -11.39
N ASP A 81 5.85 32.72 -11.36
CA ASP A 81 6.35 34.01 -10.90
C ASP A 81 6.66 34.03 -9.38
N ILE A 82 6.19 33.06 -8.59
CA ILE A 82 6.69 32.83 -7.21
C ILE A 82 8.03 32.06 -7.21
N LEU A 83 8.35 31.37 -8.31
CA LEU A 83 9.64 30.71 -8.56
C LEU A 83 10.63 31.60 -9.32
N SER A 84 10.19 32.71 -9.93
CA SER A 84 11.03 33.66 -10.66
C SER A 84 10.64 35.13 -10.41
N PHE A 85 11.16 35.73 -9.34
CA PHE A 85 11.33 37.19 -9.29
C PHE A 85 12.80 37.53 -8.96
N ALA A 86 13.57 37.76 -10.02
CA ALA A 86 14.70 38.67 -9.99
C ALA A 86 14.15 40.09 -10.22
N GLY A 87 13.94 40.83 -9.14
CA GLY A 87 13.73 42.28 -9.12
C GLY A 87 14.58 42.86 -7.99
N PRO A 88 15.08 44.10 -8.09
CA PRO A 88 16.23 44.57 -7.33
C PRO A 88 15.86 44.73 -5.85
N SER A 89 16.09 43.69 -5.08
CA SER A 89 16.09 43.75 -3.62
C SER A 89 17.44 44.28 -3.19
N VAL A 90 17.42 45.50 -2.63
CA VAL A 90 18.54 46.15 -1.94
C VAL A 90 19.22 45.11 -1.05
N GLU A 91 20.49 44.81 -1.34
CA GLU A 91 21.33 43.98 -0.49
C GLU A 91 21.48 44.71 0.85
N ALA A 92 20.74 44.26 1.86
CA ALA A 92 21.05 44.62 3.24
C ALA A 92 22.38 43.92 3.56
N GLY A 93 23.47 44.69 3.59
CA GLY A 93 24.82 44.20 3.73
C GLY A 93 25.00 43.36 4.99
N GLY A 94 25.20 42.05 4.80
CA GLY A 94 25.52 41.06 5.83
C GLY A 94 25.06 39.67 5.39
N ARG A 95 25.97 38.71 5.21
CA ARG A 95 25.59 37.30 4.99
C ARG A 95 25.16 36.69 6.32
N LEU A 96 24.13 35.84 6.26
CA LEU A 96 23.67 35.06 7.40
C LEU A 96 24.12 33.61 7.22
N GLN A 97 24.49 32.96 8.31
CA GLN A 97 24.80 31.55 8.37
C GLN A 97 23.70 30.81 9.12
N VAL A 98 23.28 29.66 8.59
CA VAL A 98 22.43 28.73 9.35
C VAL A 98 23.23 28.18 10.52
N ALA A 99 22.74 28.38 11.75
CA ALA A 99 23.36 27.93 12.99
C ALA A 99 22.40 26.98 13.72
N TRP A 100 22.11 25.86 13.08
CA TRP A 100 21.24 24.83 13.62
C TRP A 100 21.62 23.48 13.07
N GLU A 101 22.09 22.58 13.94
CA GLU A 101 22.59 21.24 13.61
C GLU A 101 21.64 20.38 12.76
N GLN A 102 20.34 20.68 12.76
CA GLN A 102 19.32 19.94 11.99
C GLN A 102 19.00 20.60 10.64
N GLY A 103 19.62 21.74 10.32
CA GLY A 103 19.30 22.57 9.16
C GLY A 103 17.95 23.27 9.28
N LEU A 104 17.69 24.23 8.39
CA LEU A 104 16.45 24.98 8.34
C LEU A 104 15.63 24.63 7.11
N ARG A 105 14.34 24.37 7.32
CA ARG A 105 13.39 24.12 6.23
C ARG A 105 13.11 25.43 5.50
N MET A 106 13.40 25.45 4.20
CA MET A 106 13.03 26.55 3.31
C MET A 106 11.54 26.49 3.01
N ARG A 107 10.90 27.66 3.08
CA ARG A 107 9.45 27.78 2.98
C ARG A 107 9.05 28.75 1.89
N ALA A 108 7.95 28.43 1.20
CA ALA A 108 7.34 29.29 0.19
C ALA A 108 6.68 30.52 0.82
N GLN A 109 6.24 30.41 2.08
CA GLN A 109 5.61 31.48 2.87
C GLN A 109 6.21 31.52 4.29
N PRO A 110 6.23 32.68 4.96
CA PRO A 110 6.75 32.82 6.33
C PRO A 110 5.78 32.30 7.39
N GLU A 111 5.40 31.02 7.29
CA GLU A 111 4.53 30.32 8.24
C GLU A 111 5.07 28.93 8.59
N PRO A 112 4.87 28.42 9.83
CA PRO A 112 5.48 27.16 10.28
C PRO A 112 4.82 25.89 9.73
N SER A 113 3.76 26.00 8.92
CA SER A 113 2.97 24.86 8.39
C SER A 113 3.81 23.89 7.53
N MET A 114 3.45 22.61 7.47
CA MET A 114 4.07 21.68 6.52
C MET A 114 3.74 22.00 5.06
N ALA A 115 2.62 22.70 4.81
CA ALA A 115 2.21 23.12 3.48
C ALA A 115 3.11 24.21 2.88
N SER A 116 3.77 25.02 3.73
CA SER A 116 4.72 26.03 3.27
C SER A 116 6.10 25.46 2.95
N PHE A 117 6.39 24.21 3.33
CA PHE A 117 7.71 23.61 3.11
C PHE A 117 7.95 23.34 1.63
N THR A 118 9.04 23.88 1.08
CA THR A 118 9.37 23.72 -0.36
C THR A 118 10.03 22.37 -0.69
N GLY A 119 10.22 21.51 0.31
CA GLY A 119 11.03 20.29 0.19
C GLY A 119 12.53 20.56 0.29
N VAL A 120 12.97 21.81 0.45
CA VAL A 120 14.38 22.19 0.52
C VAL A 120 14.82 22.40 1.97
N LEU A 121 15.77 21.58 2.43
CA LEU A 121 16.46 21.79 3.70
C LEU A 121 17.77 22.55 3.43
N VAL A 122 17.96 23.68 4.11
CA VAL A 122 19.21 24.45 4.08
C VAL A 122 20.07 23.99 5.25
N PRO A 123 21.24 23.38 5.00
CA PRO A 123 22.01 22.71 6.05
C PRO A 123 22.66 23.69 7.02
N ASP A 124 23.06 23.18 8.19
CA ASP A 124 23.89 23.91 9.15
C ASP A 124 25.17 24.44 8.49
N GLY A 125 25.61 25.63 8.88
CA GLY A 125 26.77 26.31 8.32
C GLY A 125 26.55 26.93 6.94
N ALA A 126 25.40 26.74 6.29
CA ALA A 126 25.13 27.31 4.97
C ALA A 126 25.02 28.84 5.01
N LEU A 127 25.74 29.50 4.10
CA LEU A 127 25.65 30.95 3.91
C LEU A 127 24.45 31.29 3.03
N VAL A 128 23.66 32.25 3.49
CA VAL A 128 22.49 32.75 2.80
C VAL A 128 22.48 34.29 2.82
N THR A 129 22.06 34.88 1.70
CA THR A 129 21.93 36.32 1.57
C THR A 129 20.52 36.74 1.98
N PRO A 130 20.33 37.55 3.04
CA PRO A 130 19.00 38.03 3.41
C PRO A 130 18.43 38.95 2.32
N LEU A 131 17.14 38.76 2.03
CA LEU A 131 16.39 39.55 1.05
C LEU A 131 15.25 40.30 1.75
N GLY A 132 15.48 41.58 2.05
CA GLY A 132 14.49 42.43 2.71
C GLY A 132 14.32 42.18 4.21
N GLU A 133 13.33 42.85 4.80
CA GLU A 133 13.08 42.82 6.24
C GLU A 133 12.49 41.49 6.73
N PRO A 134 12.78 41.07 7.98
CA PRO A 134 12.17 39.89 8.59
C PRO A 134 10.64 40.00 8.71
N SER A 135 9.96 38.86 8.59
CA SER A 135 8.51 38.72 8.80
C SER A 135 8.22 38.08 10.16
N TYR A 136 7.23 38.61 10.87
CA TYR A 136 6.86 38.17 12.22
C TYR A 136 5.55 37.38 12.19
N HIS A 137 5.57 36.17 12.74
CA HIS A 137 4.41 35.30 12.86
C HIS A 137 3.77 35.42 14.26
N PRO A 138 2.42 35.40 14.38
CA PRO A 138 1.72 35.51 15.68
C PRO A 138 2.13 34.47 16.72
N GLU A 139 2.60 33.30 16.28
CA GLU A 139 3.04 32.20 17.16
C GLU A 139 4.50 32.36 17.65
N GLY A 140 5.17 33.48 17.39
CA GLY A 140 6.51 33.78 17.91
C GLY A 140 7.67 33.42 16.98
N TYR A 141 7.40 33.03 15.73
CA TYR A 141 8.44 32.82 14.72
C TYR A 141 8.81 34.15 14.06
N VAL A 142 10.11 34.33 13.80
CA VAL A 142 10.63 35.35 12.90
C VAL A 142 11.20 34.64 11.69
N PHE A 143 10.71 34.98 10.50
CA PHE A 143 11.20 34.41 9.24
C PHE A 143 12.03 35.44 8.48
N GLN A 144 13.17 35.02 7.96
CA GLN A 144 13.98 35.80 7.04
C GLN A 144 13.82 35.23 5.64
N ARG A 145 13.46 36.07 4.68
CA ARG A 145 13.56 35.70 3.28
C ARG A 145 15.03 35.74 2.89
N VAL A 146 15.51 34.70 2.23
CA VAL A 146 16.93 34.53 1.89
C VAL A 146 17.11 34.01 0.47
N ARG A 147 18.30 34.24 -0.07
CA ARG A 147 18.84 33.55 -1.25
C ARG A 147 19.99 32.65 -0.81
N THR A 148 19.93 31.38 -1.19
CA THR A 148 21.01 30.40 -0.97
C THR A 148 22.11 30.53 -2.02
N SER A 149 23.24 29.85 -1.81
CA SER A 149 24.39 29.88 -2.74
C SER A 149 24.12 29.25 -4.11
N ASP A 150 23.08 28.42 -4.24
CA ASP A 150 22.59 27.87 -5.50
C ASP A 150 21.36 28.63 -6.04
N ASP A 151 21.25 29.92 -5.68
CA ASP A 151 20.24 30.87 -6.15
C ASP A 151 18.78 30.54 -5.81
N ARG A 152 18.52 29.54 -4.95
CA ARG A 152 17.16 29.28 -4.45
C ARG A 152 16.73 30.36 -3.47
N VAL A 153 15.51 30.88 -3.66
CA VAL A 153 14.92 31.93 -2.82
C VAL A 153 13.74 31.36 -2.03
N GLY A 154 13.71 31.63 -0.74
CA GLY A 154 12.61 31.22 0.14
C GLY A 154 12.73 31.80 1.54
N TRP A 155 11.86 31.39 2.44
CA TRP A 155 11.83 31.83 3.83
C TRP A 155 12.47 30.79 4.75
N LEU A 156 13.42 31.21 5.58
CA LEU A 156 13.98 30.42 6.67
C LEU A 156 13.56 31.00 8.01
N THR A 157 13.42 30.15 9.02
CA THR A 157 13.21 30.60 10.40
C THR A 157 14.48 31.28 10.89
N ARG A 158 14.42 32.59 11.10
CA ARG A 158 15.53 33.39 11.66
C ARG A 158 15.66 33.17 13.16
N SER A 159 14.53 33.20 13.86
CA SER A 159 14.46 32.91 15.29
C SER A 159 13.07 32.41 15.67
N TYR A 160 12.99 31.73 16.81
CA TYR A 160 11.75 31.32 17.45
C TYR A 160 11.94 31.41 18.97
N ASN A 161 11.09 32.19 19.64
CA ASN A 161 11.32 32.60 21.03
C ASN A 161 12.75 33.15 21.23
N ASP A 162 13.51 32.63 22.20
CA ASP A 162 14.88 33.06 22.51
C ASP A 162 15.96 32.35 21.65
N THR A 163 15.57 31.44 20.75
CA THR A 163 16.52 30.68 19.91
C THR A 163 16.73 31.37 18.57
N VAL A 164 17.98 31.62 18.20
CA VAL A 164 18.39 32.22 16.92
C VAL A 164 18.99 31.13 16.04
N TYR A 165 18.47 30.97 14.83
CA TYR A 165 18.92 29.94 13.87
C TYR A 165 19.66 30.51 12.66
N LEU A 166 19.62 31.83 12.46
CA LEU A 166 20.42 32.53 11.47
C LEU A 166 21.31 33.57 12.18
N VAL A 167 22.63 33.40 12.09
CA VAL A 167 23.63 34.26 12.72
C VAL A 167 24.42 35.05 11.67
N GLU A 168 24.99 36.20 12.03
CA GLU A 168 25.85 36.96 11.13
C GLU A 168 27.21 36.27 10.94
N GLU A 169 27.76 36.32 9.71
CA GLU A 169 28.96 35.62 9.24
C GLU A 169 30.22 35.81 10.11
N ASP A 170 30.29 36.84 10.96
CA ASP A 170 31.43 37.14 11.83
C ASP A 170 31.60 36.19 13.04
N ARG A 171 30.81 35.11 13.15
CA ARG A 171 30.97 34.11 14.20
C ARG A 171 30.70 32.68 13.74
N VAL A 172 31.68 32.01 13.11
CA VAL A 172 31.98 30.59 13.38
C VAL A 172 33.43 30.28 12.96
N GLU A 173 34.17 29.70 13.91
CA GLU A 173 35.48 29.07 13.75
C GLU A 173 35.39 27.76 12.94
N ASP A 174 36.30 27.65 11.97
CA ASP A 174 36.87 26.48 11.30
C ASP A 174 36.39 25.06 11.72
N GLN A 175 35.74 24.32 10.80
CA GLN A 175 36.02 22.89 10.54
C GLN A 175 35.79 22.49 9.07
N PRO A 176 36.58 21.55 8.51
CA PRO A 176 36.91 21.49 7.09
C PRO A 176 36.29 20.30 6.33
N GLY A 177 36.12 20.45 5.02
CA GLY A 177 35.92 19.30 4.12
C GLY A 177 35.40 19.65 2.73
N ALA A 178 36.26 20.20 1.87
CA ALA A 178 35.97 20.35 0.44
C ALA A 178 35.71 18.98 -0.23
N GLU A 179 34.62 18.88 -0.98
CA GLU A 179 34.19 17.73 -1.79
C GLU A 179 35.27 17.30 -2.79
N THR A 180 36.14 16.39 -2.39
CA THR A 180 37.08 15.73 -3.29
C THR A 180 36.50 14.38 -3.69
N GLU A 181 36.30 14.18 -4.99
CA GLU A 181 35.89 12.89 -5.54
C GLU A 181 36.97 11.85 -5.27
N SER A 182 36.63 10.81 -4.51
CA SER A 182 37.57 9.79 -4.05
C SER A 182 37.52 8.51 -4.88
N GLY A 183 36.52 8.35 -5.75
CA GLY A 183 36.45 7.22 -6.69
C GLY A 183 35.05 6.92 -7.21
N THR A 184 34.93 5.82 -7.97
CA THR A 184 33.63 5.27 -8.41
C THR A 184 33.33 3.99 -7.62
N LEU A 185 32.09 3.87 -7.14
CA LEU A 185 31.58 2.68 -6.47
C LEU A 185 30.29 2.18 -7.12
N TRP A 186 29.94 0.93 -6.82
CA TRP A 186 28.72 0.27 -7.29
C TRP A 186 27.98 -0.38 -6.12
N VAL A 187 26.65 -0.27 -6.15
CA VAL A 187 25.76 -0.94 -5.19
C VAL A 187 25.79 -2.44 -5.39
N GLN A 188 26.24 -3.18 -4.37
CA GLN A 188 26.41 -4.63 -4.39
C GLN A 188 25.19 -5.39 -3.86
N TRP A 189 24.32 -4.71 -3.12
CA TRP A 189 23.18 -5.34 -2.44
C TRP A 189 21.95 -5.39 -3.35
N LEU A 190 21.34 -6.58 -3.50
CA LEU A 190 20.22 -6.81 -4.43
C LEU A 190 18.97 -6.00 -4.09
N ASP A 191 18.76 -5.64 -2.82
CA ASP A 191 17.62 -4.80 -2.42
C ASP A 191 17.85 -3.31 -2.66
N GLY A 192 19.03 -2.95 -3.14
CA GLY A 192 19.49 -1.57 -3.18
C GLY A 192 19.86 -1.04 -1.80
N LEU A 193 20.27 0.22 -1.74
CA LEU A 193 20.68 0.89 -0.51
C LEU A 193 19.85 2.14 -0.30
N LYS A 194 19.43 2.34 0.94
CA LYS A 194 18.75 3.57 1.36
C LYS A 194 19.76 4.72 1.33
N LEU A 195 19.49 5.75 0.52
CA LEU A 195 20.20 7.02 0.56
C LEU A 195 19.82 7.77 1.83
N ARG A 196 20.83 8.32 2.51
CA ARG A 196 20.65 8.94 3.81
C ARG A 196 21.18 10.35 3.84
N GLU A 197 20.53 11.22 4.61
CA GLU A 197 20.99 12.59 4.83
C GLU A 197 22.25 12.62 5.70
N ARG A 198 22.41 11.61 6.57
CA ARG A 198 23.52 11.46 7.52
C ARG A 198 24.02 10.01 7.59
N PRO A 199 25.27 9.77 8.00
CA PRO A 199 25.87 8.43 8.07
C PRO A 199 25.38 7.63 9.30
N GLU A 200 24.07 7.37 9.38
CA GLU A 200 23.44 6.61 10.47
C GLU A 200 22.32 5.70 9.96
N PRO A 201 22.11 4.51 10.53
CA PRO A 201 21.16 3.52 10.00
C PRO A 201 19.68 3.86 10.29
N SER A 202 19.39 4.91 11.06
CA SER A 202 18.04 5.32 11.47
C SER A 202 17.09 5.57 10.30
N MET A 203 15.80 5.26 10.46
CA MET A 203 14.79 5.65 9.47
C MET A 203 14.63 7.17 9.37
N ALA A 204 15.00 7.92 10.40
CA ALA A 204 14.96 9.39 10.38
C ALA A 204 15.97 10.00 9.40
N SER A 205 17.06 9.31 9.07
CA SER A 205 18.03 9.77 8.08
C SER A 205 17.69 9.37 6.65
N PHE A 206 16.69 8.51 6.43
CA PHE A 206 16.36 8.00 5.09
C PHE A 206 15.68 9.09 4.25
N THR A 207 16.25 9.39 3.08
CA THR A 207 15.74 10.44 2.19
C THR A 207 14.48 10.04 1.43
N GLY A 208 14.01 8.80 1.58
CA GLY A 208 12.98 8.21 0.71
C GLY A 208 13.53 7.57 -0.56
N VAL A 209 14.82 7.75 -0.87
CA VAL A 209 15.44 7.23 -2.11
C VAL A 209 16.19 5.92 -1.86
N VAL A 210 15.78 4.86 -2.54
CA VAL A 210 16.54 3.60 -2.60
C VAL A 210 17.35 3.54 -3.89
N VAL A 211 18.67 3.50 -3.75
CA VAL A 211 19.61 3.39 -4.87
C VAL A 211 19.69 1.91 -5.28
N PRO A 212 19.33 1.55 -6.53
CA PRO A 212 19.17 0.16 -6.93
C PRO A 212 20.52 -0.57 -7.02
N TYR A 213 20.45 -1.91 -6.98
CA TYR A 213 21.57 -2.79 -7.26
C TYR A 213 22.25 -2.45 -8.59
N GLY A 214 23.59 -2.51 -8.63
CA GLY A 214 24.38 -2.23 -9.82
C GLY A 214 24.47 -0.73 -10.18
N ALA A 215 23.78 0.16 -9.46
CA ALA A 215 23.89 1.59 -9.67
C ALA A 215 25.33 2.07 -9.43
N LYS A 216 25.83 2.86 -10.38
CA LYS A 216 27.11 3.57 -10.28
C LYS A 216 26.92 4.83 -9.43
N VAL A 217 27.81 5.04 -8.48
CA VAL A 217 27.85 6.25 -7.64
C VAL A 217 29.27 6.79 -7.56
N ILE A 218 29.41 8.09 -7.34
CA ILE A 218 30.71 8.75 -7.15
C ILE A 218 30.95 8.88 -5.64
N ALA A 219 32.03 8.32 -5.13
CA ALA A 219 32.42 8.47 -3.73
C ALA A 219 32.99 9.86 -3.47
N LEU A 220 32.55 10.48 -2.37
CA LEU A 220 32.99 11.80 -1.92
C LEU A 220 33.66 11.66 -0.55
N GLY A 221 34.88 12.20 -0.41
CA GLY A 221 35.59 12.19 0.86
C GLY A 221 35.87 10.78 1.40
N ALA A 222 36.21 10.72 2.69
CA ALA A 222 36.51 9.47 3.40
C ALA A 222 35.24 8.84 4.00
N PRO A 223 35.18 7.49 4.11
CA PRO A 223 34.10 6.81 4.81
C PRO A 223 34.01 7.20 6.29
N GLN A 224 32.81 7.17 6.86
CA GLN A 224 32.53 7.42 8.28
C GLN A 224 31.94 6.20 8.96
N GLU A 225 32.33 5.94 10.21
CA GLU A 225 31.79 4.86 11.02
C GLU A 225 30.74 5.35 12.00
N TYR A 226 29.65 4.60 12.15
CA TYR A 226 28.59 4.85 13.12
C TYR A 226 27.92 3.52 13.48
N ASP A 227 27.93 3.18 14.78
CA ASP A 227 27.19 2.04 15.34
C ASP A 227 27.42 0.69 14.61
N GLY A 228 28.67 0.38 14.26
CA GLY A 228 29.03 -0.86 13.56
C GLY A 228 28.81 -0.83 12.04
N TYR A 229 28.31 0.27 11.50
CA TYR A 229 28.21 0.53 10.07
C TYR A 229 29.35 1.45 9.62
N THR A 230 29.85 1.22 8.41
CA THR A 230 30.65 2.19 7.67
C THR A 230 29.78 2.77 6.56
N PHE A 231 29.72 4.09 6.47
CA PHE A 231 28.99 4.84 5.45
C PHE A 231 29.96 5.58 4.53
N GLN A 232 29.60 5.69 3.26
CA GLN A 232 30.31 6.48 2.27
C GLN A 232 29.37 7.60 1.80
N GLN A 233 29.85 8.84 1.82
CA GLN A 233 29.15 9.92 1.14
C GLN A 233 29.31 9.73 -0.37
N VAL A 234 28.22 9.86 -1.11
CA VAL A 234 28.18 9.61 -2.53
C VAL A 234 27.40 10.69 -3.26
N ARG A 235 27.75 10.90 -4.53
CA ARG A 235 26.93 11.61 -5.52
C ARG A 235 26.31 10.60 -6.49
N LEU A 236 25.00 10.67 -6.65
CA LEU A 236 24.24 9.90 -7.63
C LEU A 236 24.39 10.51 -9.03
N THR A 237 23.97 9.78 -10.06
CA THR A 237 24.07 10.23 -11.47
C THR A 237 23.19 11.43 -11.80
N ASP A 238 22.13 11.66 -11.03
CA ASP A 238 21.25 12.83 -11.13
C ASP A 238 21.76 14.04 -10.33
N GLY A 239 22.90 13.91 -9.64
CA GLY A 239 23.53 14.95 -8.84
C GLY A 239 23.14 14.93 -7.36
N MET A 240 22.19 14.10 -6.93
CA MET A 240 21.84 14.01 -5.50
C MET A 240 23.03 13.53 -4.67
N VAL A 241 23.29 14.18 -3.54
CA VAL A 241 24.34 13.80 -2.59
C VAL A 241 23.70 13.24 -1.31
N GLY A 242 24.30 12.18 -0.78
CA GLY A 242 23.90 11.60 0.51
C GLY A 242 24.85 10.49 0.94
N TRP A 243 24.47 9.76 1.97
CA TRP A 243 25.24 8.69 2.58
C TRP A 243 24.64 7.33 2.24
N LEU A 244 25.49 6.40 1.84
CA LEU A 244 25.13 5.00 1.60
C LEU A 244 25.95 4.11 2.52
N THR A 245 25.35 3.01 2.97
CA THR A 245 26.09 1.99 3.71
C THR A 245 27.16 1.39 2.80
N LEU A 246 28.42 1.53 3.20
CA LEU A 246 29.58 0.95 2.54
C LEU A 246 29.79 -0.49 3.03
N LYS A 247 29.80 -0.69 4.35
CA LYS A 247 29.99 -1.98 5.02
C LYS A 247 29.18 -2.05 6.31
N ALA A 248 28.72 -3.24 6.67
CA ALA A 248 28.13 -3.55 7.98
C ALA A 248 28.16 -5.05 8.21
N ASP A 249 28.38 -5.50 9.45
CA ASP A 249 28.37 -6.93 9.83
C ASP A 249 29.27 -7.82 8.94
N GLY A 250 30.40 -7.28 8.48
CA GLY A 250 31.33 -7.98 7.58
C GLY A 250 30.87 -8.07 6.11
N ALA A 251 29.66 -7.62 5.77
CA ALA A 251 29.18 -7.52 4.40
C ALA A 251 29.60 -6.20 3.73
N VAL A 252 29.87 -6.27 2.43
CA VAL A 252 30.21 -5.12 1.58
C VAL A 252 29.00 -4.75 0.73
N TYR A 253 28.47 -3.55 0.95
CA TYR A 253 27.25 -3.04 0.32
C TYR A 253 27.55 -2.10 -0.86
N LEU A 254 28.67 -1.37 -0.79
CA LEU A 254 29.26 -0.61 -1.90
C LEU A 254 30.66 -1.14 -2.20
N GLY A 255 30.99 -1.32 -3.48
CA GLY A 255 32.29 -1.83 -3.88
C GLY A 255 32.82 -1.20 -5.17
N GLU A 256 34.12 -1.29 -5.40
CA GLU A 256 34.83 -0.74 -6.58
C GLU A 256 34.62 -1.56 -7.87
N LYS A 257 34.00 -2.73 -7.76
CA LYS A 257 33.72 -3.60 -8.90
C LYS A 257 32.23 -3.56 -9.19
N GLN A 258 31.87 -3.38 -10.45
CA GLN A 258 30.49 -3.58 -10.87
C GLN A 258 30.06 -5.02 -10.55
N PRO A 259 28.94 -5.22 -9.85
CA PRO A 259 28.51 -6.56 -9.50
C PRO A 259 27.98 -7.27 -10.76
N ASP A 260 28.32 -8.55 -10.91
CA ASP A 260 28.11 -9.27 -12.17
C ASP A 260 27.10 -10.42 -12.01
N LEU A 261 25.93 -10.24 -12.64
CA LEU A 261 24.94 -11.30 -12.87
C LEU A 261 24.93 -11.78 -14.33
N THR A 262 25.75 -11.22 -15.22
CA THR A 262 25.71 -11.43 -16.69
C THR A 262 25.91 -12.88 -17.09
N THR A 263 26.62 -13.67 -16.27
CA THR A 263 26.90 -15.09 -16.53
C THR A 263 25.88 -16.05 -15.91
N LYS A 264 24.94 -15.55 -15.09
CA LYS A 264 23.98 -16.38 -14.34
C LYS A 264 22.57 -16.25 -14.91
N PRO A 265 21.93 -17.36 -15.34
CA PRO A 265 20.52 -17.33 -15.73
C PRO A 265 19.61 -16.95 -14.56
N VAL A 266 18.72 -15.96 -14.75
CA VAL A 266 17.73 -15.54 -13.76
C VAL A 266 16.35 -16.02 -14.18
N LYS A 267 15.91 -17.16 -13.63
CA LYS A 267 14.61 -17.78 -13.99
C LYS A 267 13.42 -17.09 -13.34
N LEU A 268 13.61 -16.64 -12.10
CA LEU A 268 12.62 -15.91 -11.32
C LEU A 268 13.22 -14.59 -10.88
N ALA A 269 12.46 -13.53 -11.07
CA ALA A 269 12.74 -12.19 -10.56
C ALA A 269 11.66 -11.78 -9.56
N GLN A 270 11.87 -10.66 -8.89
CA GLN A 270 10.83 -9.96 -8.15
C GLN A 270 11.07 -8.45 -8.25
N VAL A 271 10.01 -7.69 -7.94
CA VAL A 271 10.12 -6.25 -7.77
C VAL A 271 11.05 -5.95 -6.57
N SER A 272 12.05 -5.11 -6.84
CA SER A 272 13.02 -4.61 -5.88
C SER A 272 12.44 -3.43 -5.08
N PRO A 273 12.96 -3.14 -3.87
CA PRO A 273 12.53 -1.98 -3.10
C PRO A 273 12.75 -0.63 -3.79
N ALA A 274 13.61 -0.56 -4.82
CA ALA A 274 13.81 0.66 -5.60
C ALA A 274 12.57 1.10 -6.40
N ALA A 275 11.61 0.20 -6.62
CA ALA A 275 10.31 0.54 -7.21
C ALA A 275 9.31 1.12 -6.19
N GLY A 276 9.64 1.09 -4.90
CA GLY A 276 8.64 1.24 -3.85
C GLY A 276 7.78 -0.03 -3.68
N PRO A 277 6.51 0.09 -3.25
CA PRO A 277 5.68 -1.08 -2.94
C PRO A 277 5.18 -1.84 -4.18
N TRP A 278 5.10 -1.16 -5.34
CA TRP A 278 4.66 -1.74 -6.61
C TRP A 278 5.53 -1.28 -7.78
N ALA A 279 5.73 -2.14 -8.78
CA ALA A 279 6.29 -1.77 -10.07
C ALA A 279 5.22 -1.76 -11.17
N GLU A 280 5.42 -0.91 -12.16
CA GLU A 280 4.61 -0.85 -13.36
C GLU A 280 5.03 -1.94 -14.36
N MET A 281 4.03 -2.62 -14.95
CA MET A 281 4.20 -3.53 -16.07
C MET A 281 3.47 -2.98 -17.29
N ARG A 282 4.12 -3.11 -18.45
CA ARG A 282 3.68 -2.52 -19.72
C ARG A 282 3.65 -3.60 -20.80
N GLY A 283 2.74 -3.53 -21.76
CA GLY A 283 2.68 -4.50 -22.87
C GLY A 283 3.88 -4.42 -23.81
N VAL A 284 4.50 -3.24 -23.89
CA VAL A 284 5.75 -2.99 -24.62
C VAL A 284 6.68 -2.07 -23.81
N PRO A 285 8.01 -2.15 -24.00
CA PRO A 285 8.96 -1.21 -23.41
C PRO A 285 8.56 0.26 -23.65
N GLY A 286 8.41 1.03 -22.57
CA GLY A 286 8.03 2.45 -22.64
C GLY A 286 6.57 2.74 -23.05
N GLY A 287 5.73 1.72 -23.26
CA GLY A 287 4.31 1.86 -23.59
C GLY A 287 3.44 2.30 -22.41
N ALA A 288 2.11 2.18 -22.47
CA ALA A 288 1.24 2.48 -21.32
C ALA A 288 1.39 1.45 -20.18
N VAL A 289 1.09 1.86 -18.95
CA VAL A 289 0.99 0.94 -17.81
C VAL A 289 -0.27 0.10 -17.98
N GLU A 290 -0.10 -1.22 -17.97
CA GLU A 290 -1.20 -2.19 -18.11
C GLU A 290 -1.47 -2.92 -16.80
N TRP A 291 -0.46 -3.04 -15.94
CA TRP A 291 -0.58 -3.76 -14.67
C TRP A 291 0.37 -3.21 -13.61
N TRP A 292 0.03 -3.44 -12.34
CA TRP A 292 0.87 -3.15 -11.19
C TRP A 292 1.26 -4.45 -10.49
N ILE A 293 2.52 -4.58 -10.14
CA ILE A 293 3.08 -5.79 -9.53
C ILE A 293 3.61 -5.43 -8.15
N GLY A 294 3.10 -6.08 -7.10
CA GLY A 294 3.58 -5.91 -5.75
C GLY A 294 5.01 -6.43 -5.55
N GLY A 295 5.72 -5.83 -4.60
CA GLY A 295 6.99 -6.34 -4.11
C GLY A 295 6.94 -7.84 -3.76
N GLY A 296 7.99 -8.58 -4.11
CA GLY A 296 8.12 -10.01 -3.74
C GLY A 296 7.24 -11.00 -4.52
N VAL A 297 6.46 -10.56 -5.52
CA VAL A 297 5.82 -11.50 -6.47
C VAL A 297 6.91 -12.32 -7.19
N PRO A 298 6.80 -13.65 -7.27
CA PRO A 298 7.68 -14.46 -8.11
C PRO A 298 7.34 -14.27 -9.59
N LEU A 299 8.19 -13.51 -10.28
CA LEU A 299 8.03 -13.20 -11.69
C LEU A 299 8.84 -14.19 -12.53
N ARG A 300 8.15 -14.97 -13.37
CA ARG A 300 8.80 -15.85 -14.34
C ARG A 300 9.43 -15.02 -15.44
N VAL A 301 10.75 -15.07 -15.55
CA VAL A 301 11.49 -14.35 -16.59
C VAL A 301 11.39 -15.11 -17.91
N VAL A 302 10.99 -14.42 -19.00
CA VAL A 302 10.81 -15.06 -20.31
C VAL A 302 12.15 -15.44 -20.95
N ASN A 303 13.19 -14.60 -20.81
CA ASN A 303 14.54 -14.89 -21.28
C ASN A 303 15.57 -14.84 -20.12
N PRO A 304 15.72 -15.93 -19.36
CA PRO A 304 16.57 -15.98 -18.17
C PRO A 304 18.06 -15.68 -18.40
N ASN A 305 18.59 -16.04 -19.57
CA ASN A 305 20.03 -15.95 -19.85
C ASN A 305 20.48 -14.50 -20.07
N GLU A 306 19.60 -13.64 -20.57
CA GLU A 306 19.90 -12.22 -20.78
C GLU A 306 19.55 -11.34 -19.59
N ALA A 307 18.64 -11.80 -18.72
CA ALA A 307 18.11 -10.99 -17.62
C ALA A 307 19.20 -10.53 -16.65
N GLY A 308 20.20 -11.38 -16.37
CA GLY A 308 21.32 -11.03 -15.48
C GLY A 308 22.12 -9.81 -15.96
N ALA A 309 22.26 -9.60 -17.27
CA ALA A 309 22.94 -8.44 -17.83
C ALA A 309 22.09 -7.15 -17.82
N LYS A 310 20.77 -7.26 -17.59
CA LYS A 310 19.82 -6.14 -17.63
C LYS A 310 19.42 -5.66 -16.23
N ILE A 311 19.30 -6.58 -15.26
CA ILE A 311 18.86 -6.27 -13.89
C ILE A 311 19.67 -5.12 -13.28
N GLY A 312 18.98 -4.17 -12.65
CA GLY A 312 19.60 -2.99 -12.04
C GLY A 312 19.87 -1.83 -13.01
N HIS A 313 19.81 -2.06 -14.33
CA HIS A 313 20.11 -1.03 -15.33
C HIS A 313 18.89 -0.23 -15.75
N ALA A 314 18.97 1.10 -15.61
CA ALA A 314 17.94 2.02 -16.07
C ALA A 314 17.78 1.98 -17.60
N GLY A 315 16.54 2.11 -18.08
CA GLY A 315 16.20 2.11 -19.50
C GLY A 315 16.20 0.73 -20.17
N GLN A 316 16.64 -0.32 -19.46
CA GLN A 316 16.50 -1.70 -19.91
C GLN A 316 15.17 -2.29 -19.43
N TRP A 317 14.68 -3.30 -20.14
CA TRP A 317 13.39 -3.93 -19.87
C TRP A 317 13.52 -5.45 -19.86
N ILE A 318 12.80 -6.09 -18.95
CA ILE A 318 12.74 -7.55 -18.83
C ILE A 318 11.29 -7.98 -19.00
N GLU A 319 11.06 -8.88 -19.94
CA GLU A 319 9.76 -9.51 -20.13
C GLU A 319 9.55 -10.59 -19.06
N VAL A 320 8.44 -10.50 -18.36
CA VAL A 320 8.07 -11.35 -17.23
C VAL A 320 6.63 -11.84 -17.34
N GLU A 321 6.32 -12.92 -16.64
CA GLU A 321 4.97 -13.40 -16.40
C GLU A 321 4.72 -13.56 -14.90
N THR A 322 3.58 -13.08 -14.41
CA THR A 322 3.17 -13.17 -13.00
C THR A 322 2.46 -14.50 -12.69
N PRO A 323 2.30 -14.88 -11.41
CA PRO A 323 1.45 -16.01 -11.00
C PRO A 323 -0.01 -15.88 -11.43
N ALA A 324 -0.51 -14.66 -11.64
CA ALA A 324 -1.80 -14.40 -12.26
C ALA A 324 -1.76 -14.41 -13.79
N PHE A 325 -0.74 -15.03 -14.42
CA PHE A 325 -0.59 -15.15 -15.87
C PHE A 325 -0.60 -13.81 -16.64
N LYS A 326 -0.29 -12.70 -15.97
CA LYS A 326 -0.11 -11.41 -16.62
C LYS A 326 1.30 -11.38 -17.20
N ARG A 327 1.43 -11.08 -18.50
CA ARG A 327 2.72 -11.05 -19.20
C ARG A 327 2.98 -9.65 -19.74
N GLY A 328 4.19 -9.16 -19.55
CA GLY A 328 4.59 -7.83 -20.00
C GLY A 328 6.02 -7.49 -19.64
N PHE A 329 6.41 -6.23 -19.81
CA PHE A 329 7.74 -5.71 -19.58
C PHE A 329 7.77 -4.86 -18.31
N VAL A 330 8.78 -5.09 -17.48
CA VAL A 330 9.09 -4.28 -16.29
C VAL A 330 10.47 -3.67 -16.46
N GLY A 331 10.65 -2.43 -16.01
CA GLY A 331 11.94 -1.75 -16.03
C GLY A 331 12.98 -2.53 -15.22
N ALA A 332 14.12 -2.84 -15.82
CA ALA A 332 15.10 -3.74 -15.22
C ALA A 332 15.75 -3.16 -13.96
N GLN A 333 15.80 -1.83 -13.82
CA GLN A 333 16.22 -1.12 -12.61
C GLN A 333 15.31 -1.37 -11.39
N TYR A 334 14.08 -1.85 -11.63
CA TYR A 334 13.10 -2.14 -10.59
C TYR A 334 13.03 -3.62 -10.24
N LEU A 335 13.84 -4.46 -10.87
CA LEU A 335 13.87 -5.90 -10.63
C LEU A 335 15.13 -6.33 -9.90
N LYS A 336 15.01 -7.43 -9.16
CA LYS A 336 16.13 -8.21 -8.62
C LYS A 336 15.85 -9.71 -8.81
N PRO A 337 16.85 -10.61 -8.72
CA PRO A 337 16.59 -12.04 -8.65
C PRO A 337 15.64 -12.37 -7.50
N PHE A 338 14.75 -13.34 -7.72
CA PHE A 338 13.81 -13.77 -6.69
C PHE A 338 14.55 -14.36 -5.49
N THR A 339 14.14 -13.94 -4.30
CA THR A 339 14.63 -14.46 -3.02
C THR A 339 13.45 -15.07 -2.29
N SER A 340 13.47 -16.39 -2.09
CA SER A 340 12.41 -17.08 -1.35
C SER A 340 12.31 -16.54 0.07
N ALA A 341 11.08 -16.39 0.56
CA ALA A 341 10.84 -16.16 1.97
C ALA A 341 11.41 -17.32 2.81
N GLY A 342 11.67 -17.04 4.09
CA GLY A 342 12.12 -18.03 5.06
C GLY A 342 11.10 -19.14 5.31
N PRO A 343 11.42 -20.11 6.18
CA PRO A 343 10.54 -21.23 6.49
C PRO A 343 9.17 -20.75 6.98
N ARG A 344 8.11 -21.50 6.61
CA ARG A 344 6.74 -21.24 7.08
C ARG A 344 6.69 -21.33 8.61
N PRO A 345 5.90 -20.47 9.27
CA PRO A 345 5.70 -20.57 10.72
C PRO A 345 5.10 -21.94 11.08
N PRO A 346 5.40 -22.47 12.28
CA PRO A 346 4.79 -23.70 12.75
C PRO A 346 3.29 -23.53 12.94
N LEU A 347 2.53 -24.61 12.72
CA LEU A 347 1.09 -24.68 12.97
C LEU A 347 0.79 -24.35 14.44
N ARG A 348 -0.11 -23.39 14.68
CA ARG A 348 -0.56 -23.02 16.03
C ARG A 348 -1.84 -23.76 16.43
N ARG A 349 -2.13 -23.81 17.74
CA ARG A 349 -3.48 -24.19 18.21
C ARG A 349 -4.50 -23.21 17.63
N GLY A 350 -5.69 -23.70 17.33
CA GLY A 350 -6.70 -22.90 16.62
C GLY A 350 -6.44 -22.73 15.12
N GLU A 351 -5.47 -23.45 14.55
CA GLU A 351 -5.23 -23.54 13.10
C GLU A 351 -5.40 -24.98 12.60
N SER A 352 -5.92 -25.14 11.39
CA SER A 352 -5.99 -26.43 10.71
C SER A 352 -4.88 -26.54 9.66
N PRO A 353 -4.15 -27.66 9.55
CA PRO A 353 -3.16 -27.84 8.49
C PRO A 353 -3.82 -28.02 7.11
N TYR A 354 -5.10 -28.39 7.07
CA TYR A 354 -5.87 -28.62 5.85
C TYR A 354 -6.53 -27.34 5.36
N ILE A 355 -6.70 -27.19 4.05
CA ILE A 355 -7.25 -25.96 3.43
C ILE A 355 -8.79 -25.89 3.39
N TYR A 356 -9.48 -26.96 3.81
CA TYR A 356 -10.94 -27.08 3.72
C TYR A 356 -11.67 -26.27 4.79
N GLY A 357 -12.88 -25.81 4.50
CA GLY A 357 -13.70 -25.15 5.52
C GLY A 357 -14.98 -24.53 4.96
N VAL A 358 -15.77 -23.96 5.86
CA VAL A 358 -17.08 -23.36 5.55
C VAL A 358 -17.20 -22.03 6.29
N HIS A 359 -17.81 -21.06 5.62
CA HIS A 359 -18.25 -19.81 6.24
C HIS A 359 -19.52 -20.09 7.07
N ASP A 360 -19.48 -19.71 8.35
CA ASP A 360 -20.43 -20.02 9.43
C ASP A 360 -20.21 -21.38 10.15
N ARG A 361 -20.84 -21.50 11.34
CA ARG A 361 -20.84 -22.72 12.14
C ARG A 361 -21.54 -23.87 11.40
N TYR A 362 -20.82 -24.94 11.11
CA TYR A 362 -21.33 -26.12 10.38
C TYR A 362 -21.24 -27.43 11.17
N ASP A 363 -21.85 -28.50 10.64
CA ASP A 363 -21.68 -29.85 11.20
C ASP A 363 -20.28 -30.38 10.87
N ARG A 364 -19.41 -30.43 11.89
CA ARG A 364 -18.04 -30.96 11.81
C ARG A 364 -17.97 -32.36 11.21
N LYS A 365 -19.04 -33.18 11.30
CA LYS A 365 -19.11 -34.50 10.68
C LYS A 365 -18.92 -34.49 9.18
N VAL A 366 -19.18 -33.37 8.50
CA VAL A 366 -18.92 -33.23 7.07
C VAL A 366 -17.44 -33.51 6.76
N LEU A 367 -16.51 -33.06 7.60
CA LEU A 367 -15.07 -33.31 7.44
C LEU A 367 -14.57 -34.49 8.27
N THR A 368 -15.01 -34.62 9.52
CA THR A 368 -14.50 -35.69 10.40
C THR A 368 -14.92 -37.08 9.96
N SER A 369 -16.05 -37.23 9.25
CA SER A 369 -16.48 -38.53 8.68
C SER A 369 -15.53 -39.08 7.61
N VAL A 370 -14.70 -38.25 7.00
CA VAL A 370 -13.67 -38.67 6.03
C VAL A 370 -12.25 -38.59 6.61
N GLY A 371 -12.13 -38.46 7.94
CA GLY A 371 -10.85 -38.50 8.65
C GLY A 371 -9.98 -37.25 8.46
N THR A 372 -10.59 -36.08 8.30
CA THR A 372 -9.90 -34.78 8.27
C THR A 372 -10.60 -33.76 9.18
N THR A 373 -9.92 -32.64 9.41
CA THR A 373 -10.51 -31.41 9.96
C THR A 373 -10.41 -30.29 8.92
N GLY A 374 -10.79 -29.08 9.30
CA GLY A 374 -10.72 -27.91 8.44
C GLY A 374 -10.87 -26.62 9.24
N TRP A 375 -11.33 -25.59 8.58
CA TRP A 375 -11.52 -24.25 9.11
C TRP A 375 -13.01 -23.93 9.26
N VAL A 376 -13.30 -23.02 10.18
CA VAL A 376 -14.60 -22.37 10.36
C VAL A 376 -14.39 -20.86 10.50
N LEU A 377 -15.27 -20.07 9.88
CA LEU A 377 -15.33 -18.63 10.08
C LEU A 377 -16.62 -18.27 10.82
N PHE A 378 -16.49 -17.60 11.96
CA PHE A 378 -17.58 -17.00 12.71
C PHE A 378 -17.68 -15.50 12.40
N THR A 379 -18.88 -15.00 12.14
CA THR A 379 -19.10 -13.57 11.83
C THR A 379 -19.90 -12.91 12.94
N HIS A 380 -19.42 -11.77 13.43
CA HIS A 380 -20.01 -11.05 14.57
C HIS A 380 -20.31 -9.61 14.18
N GLY A 381 -21.53 -9.13 14.47
CA GLY A 381 -21.87 -7.70 14.47
C GLY A 381 -21.80 -7.18 15.89
N ILE A 382 -20.71 -6.52 16.27
CA ILE A 382 -20.40 -6.21 17.67
C ILE A 382 -20.75 -4.78 18.10
N GLY A 383 -21.06 -3.89 17.16
CA GLY A 383 -21.45 -2.50 17.46
C GLY A 383 -20.31 -1.65 18.01
N THR A 384 -20.66 -0.56 18.71
CA THR A 384 -19.72 0.40 19.33
C THR A 384 -19.84 0.47 20.85
N ASP A 385 -20.72 -0.34 21.45
CA ASP A 385 -20.92 -0.41 22.90
C ASP A 385 -19.98 -1.45 23.54
N PHE A 386 -18.82 -0.97 24.00
CA PHE A 386 -17.83 -1.82 24.68
C PHE A 386 -18.32 -2.39 26.02
N GLN A 387 -19.34 -1.80 26.66
CA GLN A 387 -19.87 -2.33 27.93
C GLN A 387 -20.69 -3.59 27.67
N GLY A 388 -21.54 -3.54 26.64
CA GLY A 388 -22.37 -4.64 26.17
C GLY A 388 -21.65 -5.69 25.32
N ALA A 389 -20.44 -5.42 24.81
CA ALA A 389 -19.68 -6.32 23.94
C ALA A 389 -19.51 -7.74 24.55
N GLY A 390 -20.03 -8.78 23.91
CA GLY A 390 -19.89 -10.16 24.38
C GLY A 390 -18.48 -10.73 24.15
N GLY A 391 -18.38 -12.05 24.02
CA GLY A 391 -17.22 -12.80 23.53
C GLY A 391 -17.71 -14.20 23.15
N ASP A 392 -16.93 -14.98 22.41
CA ASP A 392 -17.35 -16.33 21.96
C ASP A 392 -16.37 -17.44 22.40
N ARG A 393 -15.80 -17.26 23.60
CA ARG A 393 -14.81 -18.16 24.20
C ARG A 393 -15.23 -19.62 24.14
N SER A 394 -16.43 -19.97 24.61
CA SER A 394 -16.85 -21.38 24.67
C SER A 394 -16.85 -22.05 23.30
N THR A 395 -17.33 -21.35 22.27
CA THR A 395 -17.39 -21.88 20.91
C THR A 395 -15.98 -22.04 20.35
N TYR A 396 -15.12 -21.04 20.49
CA TYR A 396 -13.76 -21.09 19.94
C TYR A 396 -12.94 -22.25 20.51
N TYR A 397 -12.99 -22.48 21.83
CA TYR A 397 -12.27 -23.58 22.45
C TYR A 397 -12.90 -24.95 22.12
N GLU A 398 -14.22 -25.02 21.93
CA GLU A 398 -14.87 -26.25 21.47
C GLU A 398 -14.41 -26.66 20.06
N TRP A 399 -14.27 -25.71 19.14
CA TRP A 399 -13.81 -25.98 17.78
C TRP A 399 -12.30 -26.29 17.72
N GLU A 400 -11.50 -25.53 18.45
CA GLU A 400 -10.05 -25.75 18.54
C GLU A 400 -9.73 -27.15 19.08
N ARG A 401 -10.40 -27.59 20.17
CA ARG A 401 -10.21 -28.92 20.77
C ARG A 401 -10.61 -30.07 19.85
N ASP A 402 -11.54 -29.82 18.93
CA ASP A 402 -11.93 -30.77 17.88
C ASP A 402 -10.94 -30.77 16.69
N GLY A 403 -9.86 -29.97 16.76
CA GLY A 403 -8.79 -29.91 15.77
C GLY A 403 -9.10 -29.02 14.56
N PHE A 404 -10.06 -28.10 14.69
CA PHE A 404 -10.42 -27.15 13.64
C PHE A 404 -9.69 -25.82 13.80
N GLY A 405 -9.39 -25.22 12.65
CA GLY A 405 -8.93 -23.84 12.59
C GLY A 405 -10.09 -22.86 12.77
N VAL A 406 -9.89 -21.80 13.54
CA VAL A 406 -10.93 -20.84 13.91
C VAL A 406 -10.56 -19.44 13.43
N ILE A 407 -11.47 -18.83 12.67
CA ILE A 407 -11.38 -17.45 12.21
C ILE A 407 -12.61 -16.70 12.70
N ALA A 408 -12.43 -15.48 13.21
CA ALA A 408 -13.53 -14.62 13.61
C ALA A 408 -13.51 -13.31 12.82
N ARG A 409 -14.62 -12.97 12.16
CA ARG A 409 -14.83 -11.70 11.49
C ARG A 409 -15.63 -10.76 12.38
N LEU A 410 -15.03 -9.62 12.71
CA LEU A 410 -15.59 -8.57 13.54
C LEU A 410 -16.10 -7.44 12.64
N ASN A 411 -17.42 -7.33 12.55
CA ASN A 411 -18.12 -6.23 11.89
C ASN A 411 -18.74 -5.32 12.95
N HIS A 412 -18.92 -4.04 12.61
CA HIS A 412 -19.78 -3.14 13.36
C HIS A 412 -21.22 -3.64 13.35
N GLY A 413 -21.75 -3.93 12.17
CA GLY A 413 -23.06 -4.53 11.98
C GLY A 413 -23.19 -5.08 10.56
N TYR A 414 -24.43 -5.20 10.09
CA TYR A 414 -24.76 -5.70 8.75
C TYR A 414 -25.75 -4.75 8.07
N GLY A 415 -25.77 -4.75 6.73
CA GLY A 415 -26.67 -3.91 5.95
C GLY A 415 -26.50 -2.43 6.31
N SER A 416 -27.60 -1.74 6.63
CA SER A 416 -27.59 -0.30 6.89
C SER A 416 -26.79 0.13 8.13
N SER A 417 -26.42 -0.78 9.03
CA SER A 417 -25.47 -0.46 10.12
C SER A 417 -24.02 -0.28 9.62
N GLY A 418 -23.70 -0.85 8.47
CA GLY A 418 -22.36 -0.89 7.89
C GLY A 418 -21.44 -1.93 8.53
N THR A 419 -20.52 -2.46 7.73
CA THR A 419 -19.49 -3.41 8.20
C THR A 419 -18.49 -2.79 9.17
N ILE A 420 -18.23 -1.48 9.02
CA ILE A 420 -17.56 -0.61 9.98
C ILE A 420 -18.46 0.61 10.22
N PRO A 421 -18.35 1.32 11.36
CA PRO A 421 -19.23 2.45 11.62
C PRO A 421 -18.78 3.70 10.83
N GLU A 422 -19.39 4.85 11.10
CA GLU A 422 -18.89 6.12 10.60
C GLU A 422 -17.58 6.54 11.29
N PRO A 423 -16.74 7.39 10.65
CA PRO A 423 -15.41 7.74 11.16
C PRO A 423 -15.37 8.25 12.60
N HIS A 424 -16.38 9.00 13.03
CA HIS A 424 -16.46 9.55 14.38
C HIS A 424 -16.63 8.47 15.47
N GLN A 425 -16.88 7.21 15.10
CA GLN A 425 -17.08 6.07 16.01
C GLN A 425 -15.93 5.03 15.94
N TYR A 426 -14.88 5.25 15.15
CA TYR A 426 -13.81 4.26 14.98
C TYR A 426 -13.10 3.90 16.28
N ASP A 427 -12.88 4.85 17.20
CA ASP A 427 -12.29 4.55 18.50
C ASP A 427 -13.21 3.70 19.39
N ALA A 428 -14.53 3.98 19.36
CA ALA A 428 -15.51 3.19 20.09
C ALA A 428 -15.61 1.76 19.54
N PHE A 429 -15.57 1.60 18.22
CA PHE A 429 -15.53 0.30 17.57
C PHE A 429 -14.24 -0.47 17.89
N ALA A 430 -13.07 0.18 17.79
CA ALA A 430 -11.79 -0.43 18.16
C ALA A 430 -11.77 -0.91 19.61
N ARG A 431 -12.30 -0.12 20.55
CA ARG A 431 -12.47 -0.52 21.94
C ARG A 431 -13.42 -1.71 22.10
N THR A 432 -14.51 -1.73 21.34
CA THR A 432 -15.49 -2.82 21.37
C THR A 432 -14.89 -4.12 20.82
N CYS A 433 -14.14 -4.06 19.72
CA CYS A 433 -13.34 -5.19 19.20
C CYS A 433 -12.38 -5.73 20.27
N ALA A 434 -11.62 -4.86 20.93
CA ALA A 434 -10.67 -5.26 21.97
C ALA A 434 -11.36 -5.97 23.14
N VAL A 435 -12.49 -5.45 23.64
CA VAL A 435 -13.25 -6.10 24.72
C VAL A 435 -13.83 -7.45 24.26
N PHE A 436 -14.31 -7.54 23.03
CA PHE A 436 -14.81 -8.80 22.48
C PHE A 436 -13.73 -9.87 22.41
N VAL A 437 -12.53 -9.50 21.95
CA VAL A 437 -11.35 -10.36 21.91
C VAL A 437 -10.93 -10.77 23.31
N GLU A 438 -10.81 -9.83 24.25
CA GLU A 438 -10.45 -10.10 25.64
C GLU A 438 -11.41 -11.10 26.30
N ARG A 439 -12.73 -10.91 26.13
CA ARG A 439 -13.77 -11.81 26.64
C ARG A 439 -13.80 -13.18 25.95
N SER A 440 -13.14 -13.30 24.79
CA SER A 440 -13.01 -14.55 24.05
C SER A 440 -11.79 -15.39 24.45
N ILE A 441 -10.84 -14.81 25.19
CA ILE A 441 -9.64 -15.50 25.70
C ILE A 441 -9.96 -16.16 27.05
N ASP A 442 -9.54 -17.41 27.25
CA ASP A 442 -9.56 -18.05 28.57
C ASP A 442 -8.27 -17.73 29.34
N PRO A 443 -8.32 -17.01 30.47
CA PRO A 443 -7.11 -16.73 31.27
C PRO A 443 -6.40 -17.99 31.77
N ALA A 444 -7.09 -19.13 31.85
CA ALA A 444 -6.50 -20.40 32.26
C ALA A 444 -5.82 -21.17 31.12
N ASP A 445 -6.13 -20.84 29.85
CA ASP A 445 -5.56 -21.45 28.65
C ASP A 445 -5.45 -20.41 27.53
N PRO A 446 -4.65 -19.34 27.71
CA PRO A 446 -4.73 -18.15 26.86
C PRO A 446 -4.22 -18.39 25.42
N GLN A 447 -3.48 -19.47 25.18
CA GLN A 447 -2.99 -19.88 23.86
C GLN A 447 -3.99 -20.76 23.08
N GLY A 448 -5.13 -21.13 23.68
CA GLY A 448 -6.20 -21.88 23.01
C GLY A 448 -7.26 -20.98 22.38
N GLY A 449 -8.22 -21.59 21.68
CA GLY A 449 -9.34 -20.87 21.08
C GLY A 449 -9.01 -20.15 19.76
N CYS A 450 -9.57 -18.95 19.58
CA CYS A 450 -9.41 -18.15 18.36
C CYS A 450 -8.32 -17.09 18.55
N HIS A 451 -7.47 -16.94 17.54
CA HIS A 451 -6.46 -15.89 17.47
C HIS A 451 -6.42 -15.15 16.14
N ILE A 452 -7.36 -15.43 15.21
CA ILE A 452 -7.40 -14.84 13.87
C ILE A 452 -8.65 -13.95 13.76
N TRP A 453 -8.43 -12.65 13.62
CA TRP A 453 -9.44 -11.60 13.70
C TRP A 453 -9.53 -10.81 12.39
N ILE A 454 -10.54 -11.05 11.56
CA ILE A 454 -10.82 -10.26 10.36
C ILE A 454 -11.61 -9.02 10.74
N ILE A 455 -11.19 -7.85 10.26
CA ILE A 455 -11.87 -6.58 10.56
C ILE A 455 -12.65 -6.11 9.34
N GLY A 456 -13.97 -6.10 9.45
CA GLY A 456 -14.88 -5.73 8.38
C GLY A 456 -14.98 -6.76 7.24
N ASN A 457 -15.80 -6.42 6.25
CA ASN A 457 -16.09 -7.23 5.07
C ASN A 457 -16.50 -6.35 3.89
N GLU A 458 -16.00 -6.66 2.69
CA GLU A 458 -16.45 -6.10 1.42
C GLU A 458 -16.66 -4.57 1.45
N MET A 459 -15.71 -3.86 2.04
CA MET A 459 -15.82 -2.43 2.34
C MET A 459 -15.94 -1.54 1.09
N ASN A 460 -15.72 -2.05 -0.12
CA ASN A 460 -15.98 -1.37 -1.39
C ASN A 460 -17.40 -1.59 -1.94
N ASN A 461 -18.18 -2.48 -1.32
CA ASN A 461 -19.55 -2.81 -1.71
C ASN A 461 -20.53 -1.88 -0.97
N PRO A 462 -21.38 -1.09 -1.66
CA PRO A 462 -22.33 -0.19 -1.01
C PRO A 462 -23.33 -0.84 -0.05
N ARG A 463 -23.52 -2.17 -0.13
CA ARG A 463 -24.33 -2.92 0.83
C ARG A 463 -23.75 -2.94 2.24
N GLU A 464 -22.45 -2.70 2.34
CA GLU A 464 -21.71 -2.69 3.60
C GLU A 464 -21.47 -1.27 4.12
N TYR A 465 -22.02 -0.25 3.45
CA TYR A 465 -21.87 1.14 3.87
C TYR A 465 -22.82 1.49 5.02
N PRO A 466 -22.36 2.20 6.06
CA PRO A 466 -23.28 2.73 7.07
C PRO A 466 -24.33 3.65 6.42
N GLY A 467 -25.58 3.50 6.83
CA GLY A 467 -26.72 4.26 6.32
C GLY A 467 -27.25 3.85 4.94
N ASN A 468 -26.78 2.74 4.35
CA ASN A 468 -27.32 2.28 3.07
C ASN A 468 -28.77 1.76 3.18
N ASP A 469 -29.52 1.82 2.08
CA ASP A 469 -30.84 1.20 1.92
C ASP A 469 -30.75 0.10 0.85
N GLU A 470 -30.57 -1.14 1.31
CA GLU A 470 -30.38 -2.34 0.47
C GLU A 470 -29.30 -2.17 -0.62
N GLY A 471 -28.18 -1.58 -0.24
CA GLY A 471 -27.05 -1.29 -1.14
C GLY A 471 -27.24 -0.07 -2.03
N ARG A 472 -28.20 0.80 -1.73
CA ARG A 472 -28.35 2.13 -2.33
C ARG A 472 -27.99 3.22 -1.33
N GLY A 473 -27.25 4.23 -1.76
CA GLY A 473 -26.83 5.33 -0.89
C GLY A 473 -25.88 4.88 0.22
N GLY A 474 -26.05 5.45 1.42
CA GLY A 474 -25.13 5.27 2.54
C GLY A 474 -23.87 6.12 2.43
N HIS A 475 -23.09 6.17 3.52
CA HIS A 475 -21.83 6.87 3.59
C HIS A 475 -20.70 5.95 3.10
N PRO A 476 -20.04 6.27 1.97
CA PRO A 476 -19.03 5.39 1.39
C PRO A 476 -17.85 5.12 2.31
N ILE A 477 -17.44 3.86 2.38
CA ILE A 477 -16.19 3.48 3.03
C ILE A 477 -15.05 3.60 1.99
N THR A 478 -14.26 4.66 2.10
CA THR A 478 -13.07 4.85 1.27
C THR A 478 -11.92 3.95 1.75
N PRO A 479 -10.91 3.66 0.90
CA PRO A 479 -9.73 2.92 1.32
C PRO A 479 -9.02 3.53 2.54
N GLU A 480 -8.93 4.86 2.59
CA GLU A 480 -8.28 5.61 3.67
C GLU A 480 -9.08 5.54 4.97
N ASN A 481 -10.41 5.66 4.89
CA ASN A 481 -11.30 5.53 6.05
C ASN A 481 -11.22 4.12 6.63
N TYR A 482 -11.23 3.10 5.76
CA TYR A 482 -11.04 1.72 6.20
C TYR A 482 -9.68 1.51 6.86
N ALA A 483 -8.59 2.01 6.26
CA ALA A 483 -7.26 1.89 6.83
C ALA A 483 -7.13 2.55 8.21
N ASP A 484 -7.73 3.74 8.43
CA ASP A 484 -7.76 4.39 9.74
C ASP A 484 -8.49 3.53 10.79
N CYS A 485 -9.70 3.05 10.44
CA CYS A 485 -10.47 2.15 11.29
C CYS A 485 -9.67 0.88 11.62
N PHE A 486 -9.10 0.23 10.60
CA PHE A 486 -8.30 -0.98 10.73
C PHE A 486 -7.09 -0.76 11.65
N ASN A 487 -6.31 0.32 11.45
CA ASN A 487 -5.14 0.62 12.27
C ASN A 487 -5.50 0.84 13.75
N ARG A 488 -6.64 1.49 14.04
CA ARG A 488 -7.13 1.65 15.42
C ARG A 488 -7.53 0.31 16.04
N VAL A 489 -8.27 -0.52 15.30
CA VAL A 489 -8.67 -1.86 15.76
C VAL A 489 -7.45 -2.75 15.96
N TYR A 490 -6.49 -2.73 15.03
CA TYR A 490 -5.23 -3.46 15.12
C TYR A 490 -4.50 -3.14 16.42
N ARG A 491 -4.23 -1.86 16.69
CA ARG A 491 -3.56 -1.43 17.93
C ARG A 491 -4.33 -1.85 19.18
N ALA A 492 -5.66 -1.72 19.17
CA ALA A 492 -6.50 -2.10 20.30
C ALA A 492 -6.45 -3.62 20.59
N ILE A 493 -6.52 -4.47 19.56
CA ILE A 493 -6.41 -5.93 19.71
C ILE A 493 -5.00 -6.32 20.15
N LYS A 494 -3.95 -5.75 19.54
CA LYS A 494 -2.56 -6.04 19.94
C LYS A 494 -2.30 -5.69 21.41
N GLN A 495 -2.90 -4.61 21.91
CA GLN A 495 -2.80 -4.23 23.32
C GLN A 495 -3.43 -5.25 24.27
N VAL A 496 -4.54 -5.91 23.87
CA VAL A 496 -5.16 -7.00 24.67
C VAL A 496 -4.15 -8.13 24.86
N TYR A 497 -3.52 -8.57 23.77
CA TYR A 497 -2.55 -9.66 23.80
C TYR A 497 -1.25 -9.28 24.52
N GLN A 498 -0.84 -8.01 24.46
CA GLN A 498 0.29 -7.50 25.26
C GLN A 498 0.03 -7.57 26.77
N ASN A 499 -1.23 -7.35 27.18
CA ASN A 499 -1.61 -7.26 28.59
C ASN A 499 -2.04 -8.62 29.17
N ALA A 500 -2.44 -9.58 28.33
CA ALA A 500 -2.86 -10.90 28.75
C ALA A 500 -1.65 -11.77 29.16
N PRO A 501 -1.60 -12.30 30.40
CA PRO A 501 -0.51 -13.18 30.83
C PRO A 501 -0.37 -14.41 29.92
N GLY A 502 0.86 -14.73 29.51
CA GLY A 502 1.14 -15.89 28.66
C GLY A 502 0.95 -15.68 27.16
N LEU A 503 0.62 -14.44 26.75
CA LEU A 503 0.50 -14.01 25.35
C LEU A 503 1.45 -12.84 25.04
N SER A 504 1.62 -12.60 23.76
CA SER A 504 2.36 -11.49 23.16
C SER A 504 1.57 -10.91 21.99
N PRO A 505 1.87 -9.68 21.54
CA PRO A 505 1.23 -9.11 20.34
C PRO A 505 1.35 -10.01 19.08
N ALA A 506 2.38 -10.84 18.99
CA ALA A 506 2.59 -11.77 17.87
C ALA A 506 1.66 -13.00 17.90
N ASP A 507 0.94 -13.22 18.99
CA ASP A 507 -0.02 -14.32 19.13
C ASP A 507 -1.38 -13.97 18.50
N ALA A 508 -1.70 -12.69 18.32
CA ALA A 508 -2.88 -12.24 17.57
C ALA A 508 -2.58 -12.10 16.07
N THR A 509 -3.43 -12.66 15.22
CA THR A 509 -3.42 -12.44 13.77
C THR A 509 -4.56 -11.52 13.39
N VAL A 510 -4.30 -10.23 13.19
CA VAL A 510 -5.31 -9.25 12.76
C VAL A 510 -5.27 -9.12 11.24
N VAL A 511 -6.39 -9.47 10.61
CA VAL A 511 -6.52 -9.73 9.18
C VAL A 511 -7.33 -8.63 8.52
N LEU A 512 -6.80 -8.08 7.42
CA LEU A 512 -7.55 -7.16 6.56
C LEU A 512 -8.80 -7.85 6.01
N GLY A 513 -9.98 -7.22 6.16
CA GLY A 513 -11.23 -7.65 5.55
C GLY A 513 -11.15 -7.73 4.02
N ALA A 514 -11.79 -8.74 3.45
CA ALA A 514 -11.77 -8.95 2.01
C ALA A 514 -12.49 -7.81 1.28
N VAL A 515 -11.96 -7.43 0.11
CA VAL A 515 -12.64 -6.55 -0.84
C VAL A 515 -13.60 -7.39 -1.67
N ASP A 516 -14.79 -6.88 -1.99
CA ASP A 516 -15.68 -7.50 -2.98
C ASP A 516 -14.97 -7.49 -4.35
N PRO A 517 -14.53 -8.66 -4.86
CA PRO A 517 -13.72 -8.75 -6.06
C PRO A 517 -14.51 -8.42 -7.32
N TYR A 518 -15.84 -8.33 -7.23
CA TYR A 518 -16.71 -8.14 -8.39
C TYR A 518 -17.54 -6.86 -8.29
N ASN A 519 -17.32 -6.00 -7.30
CA ASN A 519 -18.01 -4.71 -7.20
C ASN A 519 -17.08 -3.53 -7.48
N ALA A 520 -17.46 -2.73 -8.48
CA ALA A 520 -16.72 -1.53 -8.90
C ALA A 520 -17.51 -0.22 -8.67
N VAL A 521 -18.54 -0.22 -7.83
CA VAL A 521 -19.30 1.01 -7.52
C VAL A 521 -18.39 2.05 -6.84
N ALA A 522 -17.46 1.60 -5.99
CA ALA A 522 -16.43 2.46 -5.39
C ALA A 522 -15.26 2.81 -6.35
N GLY A 523 -15.35 2.44 -7.62
CA GLY A 523 -14.25 2.52 -8.59
C GLY A 523 -13.54 1.19 -8.79
N CYS A 524 -12.31 1.22 -9.31
CA CYS A 524 -11.50 0.02 -9.47
C CYS A 524 -11.21 -0.60 -8.10
N ASN A 525 -11.65 -1.84 -7.88
CA ASN A 525 -11.44 -2.54 -6.61
C ASN A 525 -9.98 -2.94 -6.36
N GLY A 526 -9.16 -3.11 -7.41
CA GLY A 526 -7.70 -3.25 -7.27
C GLY A 526 -7.03 -1.97 -6.78
N ASP A 527 -7.48 -0.81 -7.24
CA ASP A 527 -7.05 0.50 -6.72
C ASP A 527 -7.50 0.69 -5.27
N TRP A 528 -8.77 0.35 -4.97
CA TRP A 528 -9.29 0.38 -3.60
C TRP A 528 -8.42 -0.47 -2.66
N PHE A 529 -8.09 -1.70 -3.06
CA PHE A 529 -7.23 -2.62 -2.30
C PHE A 529 -5.83 -2.07 -2.10
N THR A 530 -5.14 -1.62 -3.16
CA THR A 530 -3.76 -1.11 -3.03
C THR A 530 -3.68 0.20 -2.25
N ARG A 531 -4.66 1.10 -2.38
CA ARG A 531 -4.76 2.30 -1.55
C ARG A 531 -4.96 1.96 -0.08
N SER A 532 -5.81 0.99 0.24
CA SER A 532 -5.98 0.56 1.64
C SER A 532 -4.66 0.03 2.23
N LEU A 533 -3.95 -0.85 1.49
CA LEU A 533 -2.66 -1.40 1.91
C LEU A 533 -1.55 -0.36 2.06
N ARG A 534 -1.65 0.78 1.34
CA ARG A 534 -0.71 1.90 1.46
C ARG A 534 -0.89 2.66 2.78
N HIS A 535 -2.10 2.73 3.29
CA HIS A 535 -2.45 3.47 4.50
C HIS A 535 -2.49 2.59 5.76
N ILE A 536 -2.42 1.27 5.61
CA ILE A 536 -2.30 0.34 6.75
C ILE A 536 -0.87 0.35 7.28
N GLU A 537 -0.74 0.65 8.57
CA GLU A 537 0.54 0.74 9.28
C GLU A 537 1.13 -0.64 9.59
N ALA A 538 0.26 -1.58 9.98
CA ALA A 538 0.61 -2.95 10.34
C ALA A 538 -0.61 -3.87 10.14
N LEU A 539 -0.39 -5.08 9.64
CA LEU A 539 -1.37 -6.17 9.55
C LEU A 539 -0.66 -7.52 9.72
N ASP A 540 -1.39 -8.57 10.08
CA ASP A 540 -0.84 -9.92 10.26
C ASP A 540 -1.45 -10.96 9.32
N GLY A 541 -2.37 -10.57 8.44
CA GLY A 541 -2.97 -11.45 7.45
C GLY A 541 -3.88 -10.70 6.47
N ILE A 542 -4.23 -11.36 5.38
CA ILE A 542 -5.09 -10.80 4.32
C ILE A 542 -6.24 -11.78 4.03
N ALA A 543 -7.48 -11.29 4.07
CA ALA A 543 -8.63 -12.02 3.57
C ALA A 543 -8.91 -11.65 2.12
N LEU A 544 -9.30 -12.64 1.30
CA LEU A 544 -9.74 -12.48 -0.08
C LEU A 544 -11.06 -13.22 -0.27
N HIS A 545 -11.88 -12.73 -1.20
CA HIS A 545 -13.01 -13.50 -1.74
C HIS A 545 -12.71 -13.85 -3.20
N ALA A 546 -13.23 -14.99 -3.66
CA ALA A 546 -13.09 -15.42 -5.04
C ALA A 546 -14.18 -16.40 -5.40
N TYR A 547 -14.77 -16.25 -6.59
CA TYR A 547 -15.92 -17.06 -6.96
C TYR A 547 -15.90 -17.45 -8.44
N THR A 548 -16.76 -18.37 -8.86
CA THR A 548 -17.06 -18.56 -10.28
C THR A 548 -18.46 -18.05 -10.60
N HIS A 549 -18.72 -17.71 -11.85
CA HIS A 549 -20.06 -17.36 -12.32
C HIS A 549 -20.71 -18.57 -13.01
N GLY A 550 -20.87 -19.67 -12.27
CA GLY A 550 -21.36 -20.95 -12.80
C GLY A 550 -20.82 -22.18 -12.07
N THR A 551 -21.46 -23.33 -12.29
CA THR A 551 -21.20 -24.62 -11.62
C THR A 551 -20.13 -25.48 -12.27
N ASP A 552 -19.71 -25.15 -13.50
CA ASP A 552 -18.77 -25.97 -14.25
C ASP A 552 -17.38 -25.88 -13.59
N PRO A 553 -16.76 -27.00 -13.18
CA PRO A 553 -15.44 -27.00 -12.56
C PRO A 553 -14.37 -26.34 -13.44
N GLN A 554 -14.50 -26.32 -14.77
CA GLN A 554 -13.56 -25.64 -15.65
C GLN A 554 -13.52 -24.12 -15.45
N LEU A 555 -14.57 -23.53 -14.84
CA LEU A 555 -14.59 -22.09 -14.52
C LEU A 555 -13.59 -21.72 -13.44
N VAL A 556 -13.22 -22.66 -12.56
CA VAL A 556 -12.18 -22.45 -11.53
C VAL A 556 -10.84 -22.09 -12.18
N ALA A 557 -10.51 -22.75 -13.29
CA ALA A 557 -9.26 -22.54 -14.03
C ALA A 557 -9.40 -21.53 -15.20
N SER A 558 -10.52 -20.81 -15.28
CA SER A 558 -10.82 -19.94 -16.41
C SER A 558 -9.98 -18.66 -16.38
N LYS A 559 -9.34 -18.37 -17.52
CA LYS A 559 -8.60 -17.11 -17.77
C LYS A 559 -9.48 -16.01 -18.40
N LYS A 560 -10.79 -16.20 -18.42
CA LYS A 560 -11.73 -15.20 -18.94
C LYS A 560 -11.63 -13.90 -18.14
N LEU A 561 -11.52 -12.76 -18.80
CA LEU A 561 -11.49 -11.45 -18.15
C LEU A 561 -12.89 -10.84 -18.09
N PHE A 562 -13.06 -9.86 -17.21
CA PHE A 562 -14.25 -9.01 -17.24
C PHE A 562 -14.36 -8.27 -18.57
N GLY A 563 -15.55 -8.28 -19.16
CA GLY A 563 -15.82 -7.67 -20.48
C GLY A 563 -15.72 -8.66 -21.66
N ASP A 564 -15.22 -9.88 -21.45
CA ASP A 564 -15.28 -10.97 -22.44
C ASP A 564 -16.68 -11.64 -22.49
N GLU A 565 -17.65 -11.16 -21.74
CA GLU A 565 -19.00 -11.73 -21.69
C GLU A 565 -19.88 -11.28 -22.86
N HIS A 566 -20.69 -12.20 -23.39
CA HIS A 566 -21.64 -11.88 -24.47
C HIS A 566 -22.79 -10.94 -24.02
N LYS A 567 -23.01 -10.83 -22.70
CA LYS A 567 -23.95 -9.91 -22.04
C LYS A 567 -23.39 -9.55 -20.65
N PRO A 568 -22.68 -8.41 -20.49
CA PRO A 568 -22.20 -8.02 -19.18
C PRO A 568 -23.39 -7.81 -18.23
N PRO A 569 -23.36 -8.34 -17.00
CA PRO A 569 -24.41 -8.09 -16.03
C PRO A 569 -24.51 -6.58 -15.76
N LYS A 570 -25.72 -6.01 -15.79
CA LYS A 570 -26.00 -4.56 -15.58
C LYS A 570 -25.39 -3.95 -14.30
N ARG A 571 -24.90 -4.77 -13.38
CA ARG A 571 -24.36 -4.40 -12.07
C ARG A 571 -22.83 -4.18 -12.09
N PHE A 572 -22.16 -4.48 -13.20
CA PHE A 572 -20.73 -4.33 -13.35
C PHE A 572 -20.47 -3.29 -14.43
N PRO A 573 -20.06 -2.04 -14.09
CA PRO A 573 -19.56 -1.14 -15.10
C PRO A 573 -18.21 -1.71 -15.59
N ASP A 574 -18.22 -2.41 -16.73
CA ASP A 574 -17.13 -3.22 -17.30
C ASP A 574 -15.73 -2.56 -17.27
N LYS A 575 -15.67 -1.22 -17.30
CA LYS A 575 -14.40 -0.47 -17.28
C LYS A 575 -13.66 -0.52 -15.93
N GLY A 576 -14.34 -0.82 -14.82
CA GLY A 576 -13.73 -0.87 -13.49
C GLY A 576 -13.12 -2.22 -13.11
N LEU A 577 -13.42 -3.28 -13.87
CA LEU A 577 -13.05 -4.66 -13.51
C LEU A 577 -12.26 -5.39 -14.61
N SER A 578 -12.17 -4.87 -15.84
CA SER A 578 -11.47 -5.51 -16.98
C SER A 578 -9.99 -5.82 -16.72
N TRP A 579 -9.42 -5.24 -15.67
CA TRP A 579 -8.08 -5.54 -15.20
C TRP A 579 -7.98 -7.00 -14.70
N GLN A 580 -9.02 -7.56 -14.07
CA GLN A 580 -8.97 -8.88 -13.42
C GLN A 580 -9.76 -10.00 -14.12
N TYR A 581 -9.60 -11.22 -13.59
CA TYR A 581 -10.32 -12.39 -14.05
C TYR A 581 -11.78 -12.40 -13.60
N TYR A 582 -12.65 -12.91 -14.48
CA TYR A 582 -14.10 -12.98 -14.27
C TYR A 582 -14.51 -14.06 -13.26
N ASN A 583 -13.74 -15.14 -13.16
CA ASN A 583 -14.04 -16.29 -12.29
C ASN A 583 -13.01 -16.38 -11.15
N PHE A 584 -12.74 -17.60 -10.68
CA PHE A 584 -12.02 -17.86 -9.44
C PHE A 584 -10.62 -17.26 -9.43
N TYR A 585 -9.93 -17.21 -10.58
CA TYR A 585 -8.61 -16.58 -10.70
C TYR A 585 -8.54 -15.08 -10.33
N ALA A 586 -9.66 -14.42 -10.01
CA ALA A 586 -9.65 -13.12 -9.35
C ALA A 586 -8.74 -13.10 -8.11
N TYR A 587 -8.68 -14.19 -7.32
CA TYR A 587 -7.75 -14.25 -6.18
C TYR A 587 -6.29 -14.06 -6.62
N ARG A 588 -5.89 -14.65 -7.77
CA ARG A 588 -4.50 -14.55 -8.26
C ARG A 588 -4.15 -13.11 -8.60
N THR A 589 -5.10 -12.34 -9.17
CA THR A 589 -4.86 -10.92 -9.48
C THR A 589 -4.71 -10.07 -8.22
N PHE A 590 -5.46 -10.35 -7.14
CA PHE A 590 -5.22 -9.70 -5.84
C PHE A 590 -3.89 -10.17 -5.21
N MET A 591 -3.53 -11.45 -5.36
CA MET A 591 -2.25 -11.97 -4.91
C MET A 591 -1.09 -11.24 -5.59
N ASP A 592 -1.17 -10.84 -6.86
CA ASP A 592 -0.13 -10.03 -7.53
C ASP A 592 0.00 -8.61 -6.93
N LEU A 593 -1.06 -8.07 -6.33
CA LEU A 593 -1.09 -6.71 -5.78
C LEU A 593 -0.55 -6.59 -4.35
N ILE A 594 -0.27 -7.69 -3.65
CA ILE A 594 0.26 -7.63 -2.28
C ILE A 594 1.71 -7.12 -2.31
N PRO A 595 2.07 -6.03 -1.60
CA PRO A 595 3.44 -5.50 -1.61
C PRO A 595 4.39 -6.35 -0.76
N ALA A 596 5.71 -6.18 -0.97
CA ALA A 596 6.75 -7.02 -0.34
C ALA A 596 6.63 -7.11 1.18
N GLN A 597 6.32 -6.00 1.83
CA GLN A 597 6.20 -5.94 3.29
C GLN A 597 5.09 -6.84 3.84
N TRP A 598 4.10 -7.23 3.03
CA TRP A 598 2.99 -8.11 3.42
C TRP A 598 3.08 -9.51 2.78
N ARG A 599 4.21 -9.89 2.18
CA ARG A 599 4.38 -11.22 1.57
C ARG A 599 4.60 -12.36 2.54
N HIS A 600 4.96 -12.03 3.78
CA HIS A 600 5.26 -13.01 4.82
C HIS A 600 4.03 -13.40 5.64
N VAL A 601 2.93 -12.65 5.53
CA VAL A 601 1.71 -12.93 6.30
C VAL A 601 0.82 -13.96 5.60
N PRO A 602 0.00 -14.74 6.33
CA PRO A 602 -0.98 -15.66 5.76
C PRO A 602 -2.06 -14.97 4.91
N VAL A 603 -2.56 -15.69 3.91
CA VAL A 603 -3.74 -15.31 3.13
C VAL A 603 -4.86 -16.32 3.36
N PHE A 604 -6.09 -15.83 3.49
CA PHE A 604 -7.29 -16.63 3.68
C PHE A 604 -8.30 -16.32 2.57
N ILE A 605 -8.78 -17.32 1.84
CA ILE A 605 -9.97 -17.14 0.99
C ILE A 605 -11.19 -17.40 1.89
N THR A 606 -11.84 -16.33 2.34
CA THR A 606 -12.84 -16.38 3.41
C THR A 606 -14.25 -16.60 2.91
N GLU A 607 -14.49 -16.37 1.63
CA GLU A 607 -15.74 -16.68 0.93
C GLU A 607 -15.45 -17.14 -0.50
N THR A 608 -16.06 -18.27 -0.88
CA THR A 608 -16.11 -18.76 -2.25
C THR A 608 -17.37 -19.57 -2.51
N ASP A 609 -17.93 -19.39 -3.71
CA ASP A 609 -19.06 -20.13 -4.24
C ASP A 609 -19.11 -20.04 -5.78
N GLN A 610 -20.22 -20.51 -6.37
CA GLN A 610 -20.45 -20.58 -7.80
C GLN A 610 -21.32 -19.45 -8.39
N VAL A 611 -21.47 -18.33 -7.67
CA VAL A 611 -22.24 -17.10 -7.98
C VAL A 611 -23.47 -17.37 -8.88
N GLN A 612 -24.31 -18.32 -8.47
CA GLN A 612 -25.65 -18.57 -9.00
C GLN A 612 -26.67 -18.15 -7.96
N LYS A 613 -27.85 -17.65 -8.35
CA LYS A 613 -28.90 -17.23 -7.39
C LYS A 613 -29.05 -18.16 -6.15
N ASP A 614 -28.85 -19.48 -6.33
CA ASP A 614 -28.72 -20.47 -5.26
C ASP A 614 -27.52 -21.42 -5.52
N TRP A 615 -26.99 -22.08 -4.48
CA TRP A 615 -26.13 -23.26 -4.71
C TRP A 615 -26.89 -24.34 -5.48
N ALA A 616 -26.33 -24.77 -6.60
CA ALA A 616 -26.72 -26.02 -7.23
C ALA A 616 -26.48 -27.18 -6.26
N ASN A 617 -27.55 -27.90 -5.92
CA ASN A 617 -27.48 -29.10 -5.10
C ASN A 617 -26.98 -30.30 -5.91
N ALA A 618 -25.73 -30.27 -6.35
CA ALA A 618 -25.13 -31.31 -7.17
C ALA A 618 -23.63 -31.45 -6.84
N ASN A 619 -23.14 -32.69 -6.91
CA ASN A 619 -21.71 -32.96 -6.86
C ASN A 619 -21.15 -32.81 -8.28
N THR A 620 -20.87 -31.57 -8.69
CA THR A 620 -20.37 -31.26 -10.04
C THR A 620 -18.86 -31.44 -10.18
N GLY A 621 -18.16 -31.65 -9.06
CA GLY A 621 -16.70 -31.63 -8.99
C GLY A 621 -16.12 -30.22 -8.87
N TRP A 622 -16.97 -29.19 -8.75
CA TRP A 622 -16.53 -27.81 -8.60
C TRP A 622 -15.79 -27.59 -7.29
N VAL A 623 -16.30 -28.13 -6.16
CA VAL A 623 -15.65 -27.97 -4.85
C VAL A 623 -14.30 -28.70 -4.84
N GLN A 624 -14.25 -29.90 -5.43
CA GLN A 624 -13.00 -30.64 -5.64
C GLN A 624 -11.97 -29.84 -6.44
N GLU A 625 -12.37 -29.25 -7.57
CA GLU A 625 -11.46 -28.51 -8.43
C GLU A 625 -11.00 -27.19 -7.79
N MET A 626 -11.87 -26.48 -7.07
CA MET A 626 -11.51 -25.29 -6.30
C MET A 626 -10.42 -25.59 -5.27
N TYR A 627 -10.57 -26.66 -4.48
CA TYR A 627 -9.53 -27.04 -3.52
C TYR A 627 -8.27 -27.57 -4.18
N ALA A 628 -8.39 -28.32 -5.29
CA ALA A 628 -7.23 -28.76 -6.07
C ALA A 628 -6.45 -27.56 -6.63
N GLU A 629 -7.14 -26.49 -7.01
CA GLU A 629 -6.51 -25.25 -7.47
C GLU A 629 -5.72 -24.53 -6.39
N VAL A 630 -6.30 -24.35 -5.20
CA VAL A 630 -5.60 -23.75 -4.05
C VAL A 630 -4.40 -24.60 -3.63
N ASP A 631 -4.53 -25.92 -3.68
CA ASP A 631 -3.43 -26.85 -3.43
C ASP A 631 -2.33 -26.76 -4.51
N ARG A 632 -2.67 -26.63 -5.79
CA ARG A 632 -1.69 -26.36 -6.87
C ARG A 632 -0.96 -25.03 -6.66
N TRP A 633 -1.66 -23.99 -6.20
CA TRP A 633 -1.03 -22.72 -5.84
C TRP A 633 -0.02 -22.91 -4.70
N ASN A 634 -0.41 -23.59 -3.61
CA ASN A 634 0.43 -23.80 -2.43
C ASN A 634 1.61 -24.76 -2.62
N ARG A 635 1.56 -25.64 -3.64
CA ARG A 635 2.67 -26.53 -3.99
C ARG A 635 3.89 -25.80 -4.55
N ASP A 636 3.72 -24.59 -5.08
CA ASP A 636 4.85 -23.77 -5.46
C ASP A 636 5.41 -23.10 -4.19
N PRO A 637 6.64 -23.43 -3.75
CA PRO A 637 7.22 -22.88 -2.54
C PRO A 637 7.54 -21.37 -2.65
N HIS A 638 7.44 -20.78 -3.85
CA HIS A 638 7.64 -19.36 -4.08
C HIS A 638 6.37 -18.54 -3.93
N HIS A 639 5.20 -19.17 -3.92
CA HIS A 639 3.94 -18.49 -3.69
C HIS A 639 3.70 -18.20 -2.21
N GLN A 640 3.09 -17.05 -1.94
CA GLN A 640 2.54 -16.74 -0.63
C GLN A 640 1.40 -17.74 -0.32
N PRO A 641 1.47 -18.47 0.80
CA PRO A 641 0.55 -19.57 1.08
C PRO A 641 -0.86 -19.09 1.40
N ILE A 642 -1.84 -19.82 0.90
CA ILE A 642 -3.27 -19.66 1.21
C ILE A 642 -3.64 -20.73 2.25
N TYR A 643 -4.00 -20.30 3.46
CA TYR A 643 -4.22 -21.21 4.60
C TYR A 643 -5.54 -21.97 4.49
N CYS A 644 -6.57 -21.34 3.94
CA CYS A 644 -7.87 -21.96 3.72
C CYS A 644 -8.62 -21.32 2.55
N SER A 645 -9.61 -22.08 2.05
CA SER A 645 -10.67 -21.57 1.19
C SER A 645 -12.02 -22.03 1.73
N LEU A 646 -12.91 -21.09 2.06
CA LEU A 646 -14.15 -21.38 2.79
C LEU A 646 -15.38 -21.30 1.88
N LEU A 647 -16.16 -22.38 1.83
CA LEU A 647 -17.43 -22.37 1.09
C LEU A 647 -18.43 -21.43 1.76
N PHE A 648 -18.99 -20.50 1.00
CA PHE A 648 -20.02 -19.57 1.46
C PHE A 648 -21.41 -20.12 1.10
N ARG A 649 -22.30 -20.46 2.03
CA ARG A 649 -22.22 -20.41 3.50
C ARG A 649 -23.12 -21.49 4.14
N TRP A 650 -23.05 -21.73 5.45
CA TRP A 650 -23.87 -22.77 6.10
C TRP A 650 -25.25 -22.29 6.57
N GLU A 651 -25.36 -21.08 7.10
CA GLU A 651 -26.60 -20.62 7.76
C GLU A 651 -27.72 -20.33 6.76
N ALA A 652 -28.94 -20.75 7.10
CA ALA A 652 -30.09 -20.76 6.21
C ALA A 652 -30.82 -19.39 6.15
N PHE A 653 -30.11 -18.34 5.73
CA PHE A 653 -30.70 -17.01 5.54
C PHE A 653 -31.10 -16.71 4.10
N ASP A 654 -30.52 -17.43 3.14
CA ASP A 654 -30.70 -17.18 1.71
C ASP A 654 -30.44 -18.45 0.87
N GLY A 655 -30.43 -18.28 -0.45
CA GLY A 655 -30.16 -19.34 -1.43
C GLY A 655 -28.74 -19.90 -1.41
N TRP A 656 -27.81 -19.24 -0.70
CA TRP A 656 -26.40 -19.61 -0.62
C TRP A 656 -26.09 -20.58 0.51
N GLN A 657 -27.11 -21.04 1.25
CA GLN A 657 -26.93 -22.03 2.30
C GLN A 657 -26.63 -23.44 1.73
N ILE A 658 -25.60 -24.10 2.27
CA ILE A 658 -25.18 -25.45 1.84
C ILE A 658 -25.66 -26.58 2.77
N LYS A 659 -26.28 -26.27 3.91
CA LYS A 659 -26.63 -27.24 4.96
C LYS A 659 -27.51 -28.40 4.46
N ASP A 660 -28.44 -28.13 3.55
CA ASP A 660 -29.33 -29.13 2.94
C ASP A 660 -28.90 -29.55 1.52
N LYS A 661 -27.74 -29.08 1.05
CA LYS A 661 -27.22 -29.33 -0.30
C LYS A 661 -26.34 -30.58 -0.30
N GLY A 662 -26.95 -31.76 -0.15
CA GLY A 662 -26.26 -33.04 -0.12
C GLY A 662 -25.21 -33.23 -1.22
N GLY A 663 -25.48 -32.76 -2.45
CA GLY A 663 -24.52 -32.82 -3.55
C GLY A 663 -23.25 -32.00 -3.31
N VAL A 664 -23.39 -30.79 -2.76
CA VAL A 664 -22.25 -29.92 -2.40
C VAL A 664 -21.47 -30.51 -1.22
N LEU A 665 -22.16 -31.06 -0.23
CA LEU A 665 -21.53 -31.71 0.93
C LEU A 665 -20.75 -32.97 0.53
N ASP A 666 -21.26 -33.73 -0.43
CA ASP A 666 -20.55 -34.90 -0.96
C ASP A 666 -19.35 -34.50 -1.84
N ASP A 667 -19.44 -33.40 -2.58
CA ASP A 667 -18.31 -32.80 -3.30
C ASP A 667 -17.21 -32.34 -2.33
N LEU A 668 -17.58 -31.66 -1.23
CA LEU A 668 -16.67 -31.28 -0.15
C LEU A 668 -15.99 -32.49 0.51
N LYS A 669 -16.75 -33.56 0.81
CA LYS A 669 -16.18 -34.81 1.35
C LYS A 669 -15.18 -35.44 0.37
N ALA A 670 -15.49 -35.47 -0.93
CA ALA A 670 -14.59 -35.99 -1.95
C ALA A 670 -13.31 -35.16 -2.07
N ALA A 671 -13.41 -33.84 -1.97
CA ALA A 671 -12.25 -32.94 -1.92
C ALA A 671 -11.40 -33.20 -0.66
N ALA A 672 -12.05 -33.31 0.50
CA ALA A 672 -11.45 -33.53 1.81
C ALA A 672 -10.67 -34.86 1.91
N GLN A 673 -11.13 -35.92 1.22
CA GLN A 673 -10.42 -37.19 1.13
C GLN A 673 -9.02 -37.07 0.50
N LYS A 674 -8.76 -36.00 -0.28
CA LYS A 674 -7.44 -35.74 -0.87
C LYS A 674 -6.41 -35.20 0.14
N LYS A 675 -6.86 -34.72 1.31
CA LYS A 675 -6.00 -34.27 2.41
C LYS A 675 -5.00 -33.16 2.03
N TYR A 676 -5.41 -32.23 1.19
CA TYR A 676 -4.65 -31.05 0.81
C TYR A 676 -4.33 -30.18 2.02
N LYS A 677 -3.09 -29.68 2.09
CA LYS A 677 -2.57 -28.92 3.23
C LYS A 677 -1.79 -27.72 2.72
N TRP A 678 -1.87 -26.60 3.45
CA TRP A 678 -1.08 -25.41 3.15
C TRP A 678 0.35 -25.49 3.73
N THR A 679 0.61 -26.45 4.62
CA THR A 679 1.91 -26.67 5.26
C THR A 679 2.88 -27.49 4.39
N SER A 680 2.39 -28.17 3.36
CA SER A 680 3.13 -29.12 2.52
C SER A 680 4.14 -28.49 1.57
#